data_AF-A0A8T1UX44-F1
#
_entry.id   AF-A0A8T1UX44-F1
#
_cell.length_a   1.000
_cell.length_b   1.000
_cell.length_c   1.000
_cell.angle_alpha   90.00
_cell.angle_beta   90.00
_cell.angle_gamma   90.00
#
_symmetry.space_group_name_H-M   'P 1'
#
loop_
_entity.id
_entity.type
_entity.pdbx_description
1 polymer ?
#
loop_
_entity_poly.entity_id
_entity_poly.type
_entity_poly.pdbx_seq_one_letter_code
_entity_poly.pdbx_strand_id
1 'polypeptide(L)'
;MYATAPPPGGVRPPTSSVELSLSAKSLKDRDIISKSDPFAVLYVKSGSGWTKLGKTEAKKDDLNPTWAKLFLVEYHFESVQQLKVEVYDQDSSSPDKLKDQDFIGGAEFTLSQLMGAPGQSGSFLLTRGKSTSKHQGSLLVKAEEAKASSEAVRFRFSATSLANMDGMFSKSDPFLIISRLREDGQSWTQVHRTETIDNNLNPNWRVFELPMQQLCNGDPKRPLSLQVFDEDRGGKSDLIGHVQTTFEEIQGKRGTNFVLHNEALQKKKGKKYTNAGLLVATEVEIFRDHTFIDYLRGGLEMNLIIGIDYTASNGPPNDPRSLHFIDPRGPNQYQHAISATVSILQEYDADKQFPVYGFGGIPPGAYDVDHCFPLNLNPSNPEVAGAQGVLQVGLFLVELINQSMRIANQLSDPRKQKYFVLLIITDGAIMDMQGAIDALVEASHTSPLSIVIIGVGPADFSSMVALDGDGGKLRASNGRVSARDIVQFVPYNRFVGYPDALTRETLAEIPRQLCQYMKVRRVTPNPALPPTYHLFSEPTGDKFHRKATPKPHRRDSNKEVINHSQDNPAKLFPMDTSKEVINHSQANQANPAKPHPKDTNKAINNSRATPAKLFPMGISKKDISRNQVTRRRANPKVINKAINRSQATPARAHLKVISKAATQRSEDTLGKAHPMERLLS
;
A
#
# COMPACT_ATOMS: atom_id res chain seq x y z
N MET A 1 -8.56 17.46 15.01
CA MET A 1 -8.63 17.86 13.58
C MET A 1 -8.12 16.67 12.80
N TYR A 2 -8.90 16.14 11.86
CA TYR A 2 -8.49 14.96 11.09
C TYR A 2 -7.37 15.33 10.13
N ALA A 3 -6.44 14.40 9.89
CA ALA A 3 -5.54 14.50 8.73
C ALA A 3 -6.43 14.39 7.48
N THR A 4 -6.60 15.49 6.76
CA THR A 4 -7.28 15.43 5.46
C THR A 4 -6.35 14.73 4.49
N ALA A 5 -6.72 13.54 4.03
CA ALA A 5 -6.13 12.89 2.88
C ALA A 5 -5.85 13.93 1.77
N PRO A 6 -4.68 13.91 1.13
CA PRO A 6 -4.25 14.98 0.23
C PRO A 6 -5.28 15.17 -0.90
N PRO A 7 -5.55 16.42 -1.34
CA PRO A 7 -6.51 16.66 -2.41
C PRO A 7 -6.12 15.86 -3.66
N PRO A 8 -7.09 15.34 -4.44
CA PRO A 8 -6.80 14.49 -5.60
C PRO A 8 -5.88 15.23 -6.59
N GLY A 9 -4.61 14.78 -6.66
CA GLY A 9 -3.51 15.50 -7.30
C GLY A 9 -2.29 15.76 -6.40
N GLY A 10 -2.36 15.48 -5.10
CA GLY A 10 -1.21 15.48 -4.21
C GLY A 10 -0.16 14.44 -4.62
N VAL A 11 1.11 14.86 -4.68
CA VAL A 11 2.24 13.97 -4.97
C VAL A 11 2.60 13.20 -3.69
N ARG A 12 2.31 11.89 -3.67
CA ARG A 12 2.84 10.97 -2.66
C ARG A 12 4.33 10.70 -2.98
N PRO A 13 5.21 10.46 -1.99
CA PRO A 13 6.57 10.00 -2.25
C PRO A 13 6.53 8.60 -2.92
N PRO A 14 7.54 8.25 -3.73
CA PRO A 14 7.61 6.92 -4.33
C PRO A 14 7.77 5.81 -3.28
N THR A 15 7.31 4.62 -3.62
CA THR A 15 7.50 3.40 -2.83
C THR A 15 8.98 3.06 -2.69
N SER A 16 9.76 3.25 -3.76
CA SER A 16 11.23 3.30 -3.73
C SER A 16 11.79 3.90 -5.02
N SER A 17 13.11 4.05 -5.12
CA SER A 17 13.80 4.32 -6.40
C SER A 17 14.39 3.03 -6.94
N VAL A 18 14.30 2.80 -8.25
CA VAL A 18 14.82 1.60 -8.91
C VAL A 18 15.74 1.94 -10.07
N GLU A 19 16.80 1.17 -10.23
CA GLU A 19 17.70 1.23 -11.37
C GLU A 19 17.32 0.15 -12.39
N LEU A 20 17.04 0.58 -13.62
CA LEU A 20 16.82 -0.32 -14.75
C LEU A 20 18.13 -0.51 -15.53
N SER A 21 18.52 -1.77 -15.69
CA SER A 21 19.58 -2.21 -16.60
C SER A 21 18.96 -2.80 -17.87
N LEU A 22 19.61 -2.57 -19.02
CA LEU A 22 19.13 -3.00 -20.34
C LEU A 22 20.17 -3.88 -21.02
N SER A 23 19.68 -4.94 -21.66
CA SER A 23 20.41 -5.69 -22.69
C SER A 23 19.46 -6.13 -23.79
N ALA A 24 19.97 -6.64 -24.90
CA ALA A 24 19.17 -7.24 -25.95
C ALA A 24 19.82 -8.53 -26.48
N LYS A 25 19.04 -9.37 -27.16
CA LYS A 25 19.51 -10.61 -27.79
C LYS A 25 18.90 -10.80 -29.17
N SER A 26 19.72 -11.33 -30.07
CA SER A 26 19.35 -11.67 -31.45
C SER A 26 18.71 -10.49 -32.20
N LEU A 27 19.27 -9.28 -32.02
CA LEU A 27 18.83 -8.10 -32.76
C LEU A 27 18.90 -8.36 -34.25
N LYS A 28 17.87 -7.94 -34.99
CA LYS A 28 17.88 -8.09 -36.44
C LYS A 28 18.76 -6.99 -37.05
N ASP A 29 19.90 -7.41 -37.56
CA ASP A 29 20.87 -6.62 -38.32
C ASP A 29 20.21 -5.66 -39.33
N ARG A 30 20.81 -4.49 -39.48
CA ARG A 30 20.46 -3.47 -40.49
C ARG A 30 21.54 -3.27 -41.52
N ASP A 31 22.78 -3.53 -41.12
CA ASP A 31 23.95 -3.25 -41.92
C ASP A 31 24.07 -4.17 -43.14
N ILE A 32 24.80 -3.70 -44.15
CA ILE A 32 25.03 -4.45 -45.40
C ILE A 32 26.44 -5.08 -45.42
N ILE A 33 27.36 -4.59 -44.56
CA ILE A 33 28.80 -4.89 -44.60
C ILE A 33 29.37 -5.18 -43.20
N SER A 34 29.00 -4.39 -42.19
CA SER A 34 29.28 -4.60 -40.76
C SER A 34 28.14 -5.37 -40.09
N LYS A 35 28.09 -5.40 -38.75
CA LYS A 35 26.84 -5.60 -37.99
C LYS A 35 26.43 -4.28 -37.36
N SER A 36 25.14 -4.13 -37.06
CA SER A 36 24.60 -3.01 -36.27
C SER A 36 25.44 -2.61 -35.04
N ASP A 37 25.46 -1.30 -34.77
CA ASP A 37 26.10 -0.61 -33.64
C ASP A 37 25.05 -0.16 -32.58
N PRO A 38 24.25 -1.04 -31.95
CA PRO A 38 22.98 -0.64 -31.33
C PRO A 38 23.09 0.17 -30.03
N PHE A 39 22.14 1.10 -29.87
CA PHE A 39 21.85 1.82 -28.62
C PHE A 39 20.35 1.80 -28.30
N ALA A 40 20.01 2.00 -27.02
CA ALA A 40 18.63 2.04 -26.53
C ALA A 40 18.25 3.42 -25.98
N VAL A 41 16.97 3.78 -26.14
CA VAL A 41 16.33 5.00 -25.65
C VAL A 41 15.16 4.60 -24.75
N LEU A 42 15.21 4.97 -23.47
CA LEU A 42 14.11 4.73 -22.52
C LEU A 42 13.23 5.97 -22.39
N TYR A 43 11.91 5.73 -22.40
CA TYR A 43 10.87 6.72 -22.16
C TYR A 43 9.94 6.27 -21.04
N VAL A 44 9.45 7.23 -20.26
CA VAL A 44 8.33 7.06 -19.32
C VAL A 44 7.10 7.78 -19.86
N LYS A 45 5.91 7.22 -19.64
CA LYS A 45 4.66 7.86 -20.07
C LYS A 45 4.26 8.97 -19.11
N SER A 46 3.87 10.12 -19.65
CA SER A 46 3.47 11.31 -18.90
C SER A 46 2.17 11.86 -19.49
N GLY A 47 1.04 11.53 -18.88
CA GLY A 47 -0.29 11.81 -19.44
C GLY A 47 -0.47 11.14 -20.81
N SER A 48 -0.77 11.92 -21.84
CA SER A 48 -0.90 11.44 -23.23
C SER A 48 0.42 11.34 -24.00
N GLY A 49 1.56 11.70 -23.40
CA GLY A 49 2.86 11.77 -24.07
C GLY A 49 3.91 10.78 -23.55
N TRP A 50 5.01 10.66 -24.29
CA TRP A 50 6.21 9.92 -23.88
C TRP A 50 7.34 10.91 -23.57
N THR A 51 7.90 10.83 -22.37
CA THR A 51 9.03 11.65 -21.91
C THR A 51 10.31 10.82 -21.99
N LYS A 52 11.30 11.25 -22.78
CA LYS A 52 12.61 10.58 -22.87
C LYS A 52 13.35 10.74 -21.54
N LEU A 53 13.72 9.62 -20.92
CA LEU A 53 14.48 9.57 -19.67
C LEU A 53 16.00 9.54 -19.94
N GLY A 54 16.43 8.96 -21.06
CA GLY A 54 17.85 8.96 -21.45
C GLY A 54 18.15 8.18 -22.74
N LYS A 55 19.43 7.95 -22.98
CA LYS A 55 19.99 7.12 -24.06
C LYS A 55 21.15 6.31 -23.48
N THR A 56 21.37 5.08 -23.92
CA THR A 56 22.60 4.31 -23.61
C THR A 56 23.79 4.82 -24.43
N GLU A 57 24.96 4.25 -24.17
CA GLU A 57 26.02 4.17 -25.18
C GLU A 57 25.61 3.24 -26.35
N ALA A 58 26.26 3.37 -27.50
CA ALA A 58 26.21 2.38 -28.57
C ALA A 58 27.20 1.23 -28.30
N LYS A 59 26.90 0.02 -28.78
CA LYS A 59 27.81 -1.15 -28.75
C LYS A 59 28.21 -1.51 -30.16
N LYS A 60 29.51 -1.55 -30.46
CA LYS A 60 29.99 -1.77 -31.83
C LYS A 60 29.85 -3.23 -32.28
N ASP A 61 29.35 -3.47 -33.50
CA ASP A 61 29.23 -4.79 -34.16
C ASP A 61 28.50 -5.88 -33.31
N ASP A 62 27.57 -5.51 -32.44
CA ASP A 62 27.01 -6.39 -31.40
C ASP A 62 25.48 -6.52 -31.44
N LEU A 63 25.00 -7.66 -31.96
CA LEU A 63 23.57 -8.00 -32.00
C LEU A 63 23.01 -8.58 -30.68
N ASN A 64 23.82 -8.65 -29.61
CA ASN A 64 23.40 -9.10 -28.27
C ASN A 64 23.89 -8.13 -27.16
N PRO A 65 23.66 -6.81 -27.32
CA PRO A 65 24.33 -5.78 -26.52
C PRO A 65 23.92 -5.83 -25.05
N THR A 66 24.87 -5.59 -24.16
CA THR A 66 24.64 -5.33 -22.73
C THR A 66 25.14 -3.93 -22.38
N TRP A 67 24.23 -2.99 -22.18
CA TRP A 67 24.57 -1.58 -21.97
C TRP A 67 24.91 -1.29 -20.50
N ALA A 68 25.96 -0.50 -20.26
CA ALA A 68 26.42 -0.11 -18.94
C ALA A 68 25.61 1.05 -18.35
N LYS A 69 24.86 1.79 -19.19
CA LYS A 69 24.00 2.88 -18.73
C LYS A 69 22.77 2.38 -17.96
N LEU A 70 22.79 2.57 -16.65
CA LEU A 70 21.63 2.41 -15.77
C LEU A 70 20.68 3.61 -15.83
N PHE A 71 19.38 3.36 -15.68
CA PHE A 71 18.32 4.37 -15.66
C PHE A 71 17.59 4.37 -14.31
N LEU A 72 17.67 5.47 -13.57
CA LEU A 72 16.97 5.64 -12.30
C LEU A 72 15.51 6.02 -12.56
N VAL A 73 14.56 5.29 -11.96
CA VAL A 73 13.12 5.50 -12.06
C VAL A 73 12.51 5.52 -10.66
N GLU A 74 11.63 6.48 -10.38
CA GLU A 74 10.82 6.48 -9.15
C GLU A 74 9.70 5.44 -9.29
N TYR A 75 9.65 4.45 -8.40
CA TYR A 75 8.65 3.38 -8.43
C TYR A 75 7.48 3.71 -7.48
N HIS A 76 6.27 3.65 -8.02
CA HIS A 76 5.00 3.82 -7.33
C HIS A 76 4.20 2.53 -7.46
N PHE A 77 4.15 1.73 -6.39
CA PHE A 77 3.33 0.52 -6.33
C PHE A 77 1.86 0.81 -6.69
N GLU A 78 1.36 1.96 -6.28
CA GLU A 78 -0.02 2.40 -6.41
C GLU A 78 -0.35 3.04 -7.77
N SER A 79 0.48 2.89 -8.81
CA SER A 79 0.23 3.47 -10.14
C SER A 79 0.77 2.62 -11.31
N VAL A 80 0.00 2.55 -12.42
CA VAL A 80 0.39 1.83 -13.64
C VAL A 80 1.43 2.63 -14.42
N GLN A 81 2.71 2.46 -14.09
CA GLN A 81 3.82 3.17 -14.72
C GLN A 81 4.21 2.54 -16.06
N GLN A 82 3.74 3.10 -17.17
CA GLN A 82 4.07 2.64 -18.52
C GLN A 82 5.45 3.17 -18.98
N LEU A 83 6.26 2.25 -19.49
CA LEU A 83 7.61 2.46 -19.99
C LEU A 83 7.68 1.99 -21.46
N LYS A 84 8.54 2.65 -22.25
CA LYS A 84 8.85 2.25 -23.63
C LYS A 84 10.35 2.30 -23.83
N VAL A 85 10.91 1.26 -24.44
CA VAL A 85 12.28 1.25 -24.94
C VAL A 85 12.28 1.15 -26.46
N GLU A 86 13.03 2.03 -27.11
CA GLU A 86 13.28 2.00 -28.55
C GLU A 86 14.77 1.73 -28.78
N VAL A 87 15.08 0.76 -29.64
CA VAL A 87 16.44 0.36 -29.99
C VAL A 87 16.72 0.80 -31.43
N TYR A 88 17.88 1.41 -31.62
CA TYR A 88 18.35 2.01 -32.88
C TYR A 88 19.74 1.51 -33.21
N ASP A 89 20.05 1.48 -34.50
CA ASP A 89 21.40 1.41 -35.04
C ASP A 89 22.04 2.81 -35.10
N GLN A 90 23.37 2.92 -35.17
CA GLN A 90 24.10 4.20 -35.04
C GLN A 90 24.88 4.63 -36.29
N ASP A 91 24.26 4.50 -37.46
CA ASP A 91 24.78 4.81 -38.80
C ASP A 91 25.31 6.27 -38.94
N SER A 92 24.77 7.21 -38.17
CA SER A 92 24.95 8.65 -38.40
C SER A 92 25.77 9.34 -37.31
N SER A 93 26.73 10.16 -37.77
CA SER A 93 27.60 11.02 -36.95
C SER A 93 26.87 12.11 -36.16
N SER A 94 25.53 12.19 -36.23
CA SER A 94 24.67 12.96 -35.32
C SER A 94 23.91 12.03 -34.33
N PRO A 95 24.58 11.42 -33.33
CA PRO A 95 24.03 10.33 -32.50
C PRO A 95 22.83 10.70 -31.62
N ASP A 96 22.43 11.97 -31.55
CA ASP A 96 21.26 12.43 -30.78
C ASP A 96 20.02 12.74 -31.63
N LYS A 97 20.15 12.78 -32.97
CA LYS A 97 19.03 12.98 -33.89
C LYS A 97 18.41 11.62 -34.25
N LEU A 98 17.54 11.09 -33.41
CA LEU A 98 16.92 9.75 -33.58
C LEU A 98 16.20 9.52 -34.93
N LYS A 99 15.83 10.59 -35.64
CA LYS A 99 15.26 10.55 -37.00
C LYS A 99 16.30 10.26 -38.11
N ASP A 100 17.57 10.37 -37.79
CA ASP A 100 18.72 10.20 -38.68
C ASP A 100 19.51 8.92 -38.32
N GLN A 101 18.90 7.98 -37.60
CA GLN A 101 19.48 6.74 -37.05
C GLN A 101 18.51 5.57 -37.34
N ASP A 102 18.98 4.37 -37.70
CA ASP A 102 18.07 3.35 -38.22
C ASP A 102 17.34 2.57 -37.11
N PHE A 103 16.02 2.74 -37.02
CA PHE A 103 15.22 2.17 -35.94
C PHE A 103 15.15 0.64 -36.01
N ILE A 104 15.81 -0.10 -35.12
CA ILE A 104 15.78 -1.56 -35.13
C ILE A 104 14.38 -2.05 -34.73
N GLY A 105 13.86 -1.58 -33.59
CA GLY A 105 12.52 -1.87 -33.08
C GLY A 105 12.34 -1.37 -31.65
N GLY A 106 11.12 -1.45 -31.11
CA GLY A 106 10.81 -1.04 -29.74
C GLY A 106 9.86 -1.99 -29.03
N ALA A 107 9.70 -1.80 -27.72
CA ALA A 107 8.79 -2.53 -26.86
C ALA A 107 8.18 -1.60 -25.79
N GLU A 108 6.88 -1.78 -25.49
CA GLU A 108 6.18 -1.10 -24.40
C GLU A 108 5.86 -2.12 -23.28
N PHE A 109 6.01 -1.71 -22.02
CA PHE A 109 5.78 -2.53 -20.83
C PHE A 109 5.40 -1.67 -19.63
N THR A 110 5.03 -2.28 -18.50
CA THR A 110 4.83 -1.58 -17.21
C THR A 110 5.97 -1.88 -16.24
N LEU A 111 6.27 -0.95 -15.34
CA LEU A 111 7.24 -1.22 -14.27
C LEU A 111 6.74 -2.31 -13.31
N SER A 112 5.42 -2.37 -13.05
CA SER A 112 4.82 -3.40 -12.19
C SER A 112 5.07 -4.82 -12.67
N GLN A 113 4.97 -5.08 -13.99
CA GLN A 113 5.32 -6.37 -14.60
C GLN A 113 6.77 -6.79 -14.33
N LEU A 114 7.70 -5.85 -14.18
CA LEU A 114 9.09 -6.16 -13.80
C LEU A 114 9.23 -6.35 -12.29
N MET A 115 8.59 -5.50 -11.47
CA MET A 115 8.77 -5.54 -10.01
C MET A 115 8.15 -6.78 -9.35
N GLY A 116 7.09 -7.35 -9.94
CA GLY A 116 6.52 -8.64 -9.53
C GLY A 116 7.13 -9.88 -10.21
N ALA A 117 8.02 -9.71 -11.19
CA ALA A 117 8.63 -10.85 -11.89
C ALA A 117 9.73 -11.55 -11.05
N PRO A 118 9.90 -12.88 -11.18
CA PRO A 118 11.02 -13.60 -10.58
C PRO A 118 12.38 -13.01 -11.00
N GLY A 119 13.17 -12.61 -9.99
CA GLY A 119 14.45 -11.92 -10.17
C GLY A 119 14.34 -10.49 -10.70
N GLN A 120 13.16 -9.87 -10.58
CA GLN A 120 12.84 -8.50 -11.00
C GLN A 120 13.24 -8.22 -12.46
N SER A 121 12.91 -9.18 -13.34
CA SER A 121 13.45 -9.27 -14.70
C SER A 121 12.42 -9.75 -15.73
N GLY A 122 12.53 -9.27 -16.97
CA GLY A 122 11.61 -9.64 -18.05
C GLY A 122 12.24 -9.51 -19.43
N SER A 123 11.73 -10.29 -20.39
CA SER A 123 12.07 -10.16 -21.80
C SER A 123 10.85 -9.69 -22.61
N PHE A 124 11.10 -8.86 -23.63
CA PHE A 124 10.08 -8.24 -24.46
C PHE A 124 10.49 -8.33 -25.93
N LEU A 125 9.56 -8.63 -26.83
CA LEU A 125 9.85 -8.72 -28.26
C LEU A 125 9.93 -7.32 -28.88
N LEU A 126 11.00 -7.05 -29.64
CA LEU A 126 11.15 -5.77 -30.35
C LEU A 126 10.34 -5.79 -31.65
N THR A 127 9.46 -4.80 -31.84
CA THR A 127 8.60 -4.65 -33.03
C THR A 127 8.88 -3.33 -33.75
N ARG A 128 8.52 -3.25 -35.05
CA ARG A 128 8.57 -1.98 -35.82
C ARG A 128 7.18 -1.33 -35.96
N GLY A 129 6.21 -1.73 -35.13
CA GLY A 129 4.82 -1.31 -35.20
C GLY A 129 3.83 -2.44 -34.90
N LYS A 130 2.53 -2.14 -35.01
CA LYS A 130 1.41 -2.96 -34.53
C LYS A 130 1.47 -4.45 -34.92
N SER A 131 1.95 -5.28 -34.01
CA SER A 131 1.63 -6.72 -33.83
C SER A 131 1.85 -7.72 -34.97
N THR A 132 2.12 -7.30 -36.21
CA THR A 132 2.28 -8.21 -37.38
C THR A 132 3.64 -8.10 -38.06
N SER A 133 4.52 -7.20 -37.61
CA SER A 133 5.93 -7.22 -38.02
C SER A 133 6.62 -8.43 -37.41
N LYS A 134 7.44 -9.16 -38.21
CA LYS A 134 8.40 -10.14 -37.67
C LYS A 134 9.20 -9.49 -36.53
N HIS A 135 9.48 -10.23 -35.46
CA HIS A 135 10.24 -9.71 -34.32
C HIS A 135 11.67 -9.34 -34.74
N GLN A 136 12.21 -8.29 -34.11
CA GLN A 136 13.50 -7.67 -34.47
C GLN A 136 14.62 -8.02 -33.48
N GLY A 137 14.46 -9.14 -32.77
CA GLY A 137 15.19 -9.50 -31.56
C GLY A 137 14.34 -9.33 -30.30
N SER A 138 15.00 -9.48 -29.15
CA SER A 138 14.39 -9.35 -27.83
C SER A 138 15.15 -8.34 -26.98
N LEU A 139 14.41 -7.51 -26.25
CA LEU A 139 14.91 -6.71 -25.14
C LEU A 139 14.89 -7.56 -23.87
N LEU A 140 15.86 -7.34 -22.98
CA LEU A 140 15.94 -7.91 -21.65
C LEU A 140 16.15 -6.77 -20.65
N VAL A 141 15.25 -6.66 -19.67
CA VAL A 141 15.26 -5.61 -18.65
C VAL A 141 15.34 -6.26 -17.27
N LYS A 142 16.17 -5.69 -16.40
CA LYS A 142 16.24 -6.05 -14.97
C LYS A 142 16.18 -4.78 -14.13
N ALA A 143 15.33 -4.79 -13.11
CA ALA A 143 15.16 -3.72 -12.13
C ALA A 143 15.82 -4.10 -10.80
N GLU A 144 16.54 -3.17 -10.17
CA GLU A 144 17.14 -3.32 -8.83
C GLU A 144 16.82 -2.10 -7.98
N GLU A 145 16.80 -2.23 -6.64
CA GLU A 145 16.46 -1.10 -5.76
C GLU A 145 17.68 -0.20 -5.52
N ALA A 146 17.55 1.09 -5.84
CA ALA A 146 18.60 2.09 -5.73
C ALA A 146 18.77 2.59 -4.29
N LYS A 147 19.17 1.70 -3.37
CA LYS A 147 19.25 1.95 -1.93
C LYS A 147 20.70 2.13 -1.46
N ALA A 148 21.01 3.28 -0.86
CA ALA A 148 22.36 3.57 -0.32
C ALA A 148 22.75 2.68 0.88
N SER A 149 21.79 2.32 1.74
CA SER A 149 21.93 1.31 2.79
C SER A 149 20.56 0.80 3.24
N SER A 150 20.46 -0.48 3.61
CA SER A 150 19.29 -1.06 4.27
C SER A 150 19.36 -1.05 5.79
N GLU A 151 20.39 -0.44 6.37
CA GLU A 151 20.59 -0.42 7.82
C GLU A 151 19.74 0.65 8.52
N ALA A 152 19.20 0.26 9.66
CA ALA A 152 18.60 1.13 10.66
C ALA A 152 19.16 0.77 12.04
N VAL A 153 18.96 1.66 13.00
CA VAL A 153 19.34 1.42 14.40
C VAL A 153 18.15 1.64 15.32
N ARG A 154 17.95 0.68 16.21
CA ARG A 154 17.03 0.75 17.35
C ARG A 154 17.76 1.36 18.53
N PHE A 155 17.15 2.39 19.10
CA PHE A 155 17.66 3.13 20.25
C PHE A 155 16.71 3.08 21.43
N ARG A 156 17.29 3.04 22.63
CA ARG A 156 16.66 3.50 23.87
C ARG A 156 17.63 4.39 24.60
N PHE A 157 17.23 5.65 24.78
CA PHE A 157 17.93 6.57 25.65
C PHE A 157 17.27 6.63 27.03
N SER A 158 18.09 6.79 28.05
CA SER A 158 17.68 7.25 29.37
C SER A 158 18.62 8.36 29.83
N ALA A 159 18.20 9.19 30.77
CA ALA A 159 19.11 10.09 31.47
C ALA A 159 18.98 9.93 32.98
N THR A 160 19.99 10.39 33.72
CA THR A 160 19.99 10.43 35.18
C THR A 160 20.54 11.74 35.71
N SER A 161 20.07 12.15 36.89
CA SER A 161 20.48 13.37 37.59
C SER A 161 20.43 14.64 36.72
N LEU A 162 19.42 14.76 35.85
CA LEU A 162 19.23 15.95 35.02
C LEU A 162 19.12 17.22 35.87
N ALA A 163 19.65 18.32 35.34
CA ALA A 163 19.51 19.63 35.98
C ALA A 163 18.05 20.10 35.92
N ASN A 164 17.47 20.39 37.09
CA ASN A 164 16.12 20.93 37.18
C ASN A 164 16.08 22.41 36.78
N MET A 165 15.21 22.78 35.83
CA MET A 165 14.99 24.18 35.41
C MET A 165 13.79 24.81 36.14
N ASP A 166 12.74 24.02 36.36
CA ASP A 166 11.46 24.35 37.02
C ASP A 166 11.58 24.88 38.47
N GLY A 167 12.71 24.66 39.14
CA GLY A 167 13.00 25.22 40.45
C GLY A 167 12.66 24.31 41.64
N MET A 168 11.89 24.81 42.61
CA MET A 168 11.78 24.19 43.95
C MET A 168 10.56 23.28 44.15
N PHE A 169 9.48 23.47 43.39
CA PHE A 169 8.19 22.79 43.63
C PHE A 169 7.72 21.90 42.47
N SER A 170 8.47 21.90 41.38
CA SER A 170 8.29 21.01 40.22
C SER A 170 9.68 20.54 39.75
N LYS A 171 9.71 19.48 38.95
CA LYS A 171 10.88 18.99 38.23
C LYS A 171 10.66 19.19 36.75
N SER A 172 11.74 19.37 36.01
CA SER A 172 11.75 19.30 34.56
C SER A 172 10.90 18.17 33.96
N ASP A 173 10.27 18.47 32.83
CA ASP A 173 9.48 17.61 31.96
C ASP A 173 10.34 17.26 30.70
N PRO A 174 11.38 16.40 30.78
CA PRO A 174 12.39 16.34 29.72
C PRO A 174 12.03 15.54 28.46
N PHE A 175 12.57 16.02 27.34
CA PHE A 175 12.64 15.31 26.05
C PHE A 175 14.02 15.44 25.40
N LEU A 176 14.38 14.47 24.55
CA LEU A 176 15.64 14.43 23.81
C LEU A 176 15.42 14.79 22.33
N ILE A 177 16.20 15.74 21.81
CA ILE A 177 16.40 16.00 20.39
C ILE A 177 17.71 15.35 19.93
N ILE A 178 17.66 14.67 18.79
CA ILE A 178 18.85 14.19 18.06
C ILE A 178 18.94 14.98 16.76
N SER A 179 20.11 15.57 16.49
CA SER A 179 20.41 16.31 15.25
C SER A 179 21.69 15.83 14.58
N ARG A 180 21.71 15.84 13.25
CA ARG A 180 22.84 15.51 12.38
C ARG A 180 23.46 16.77 11.77
N LEU A 181 24.79 16.85 11.70
CA LEU A 181 25.50 17.91 10.98
C LEU A 181 25.32 17.75 9.46
N ARG A 182 25.03 18.85 8.76
CA ARG A 182 24.92 18.87 7.28
C ARG A 182 26.28 18.90 6.61
N GLU A 183 26.27 18.73 5.29
CA GLU A 183 27.46 18.73 4.42
C GLU A 183 28.08 20.13 4.25
N ASP A 184 27.39 21.19 4.68
CA ASP A 184 27.95 22.53 4.86
C ASP A 184 28.89 22.65 6.06
N GLY A 185 28.95 21.63 6.94
CA GLY A 185 29.78 21.61 8.15
C GLY A 185 29.37 22.60 9.25
N GLN A 186 28.24 23.30 9.10
CA GLN A 186 27.83 24.41 9.97
C GLN A 186 26.40 24.29 10.50
N SER A 187 25.47 23.77 9.69
CA SER A 187 24.05 23.69 10.05
C SER A 187 23.65 22.28 10.47
N TRP A 188 22.66 22.22 11.36
CA TRP A 188 22.15 20.98 11.94
C TRP A 188 20.74 20.68 11.42
N THR A 189 20.47 19.41 11.12
CA THR A 189 19.13 18.90 10.84
C THR A 189 18.67 18.05 12.02
N GLN A 190 17.55 18.38 12.65
CA GLN A 190 16.88 17.48 13.58
C GLN A 190 16.46 16.20 12.86
N VAL A 191 16.87 15.05 13.39
CA VAL A 191 16.56 13.72 12.84
C VAL A 191 15.59 12.93 13.73
N HIS A 192 15.47 13.29 15.01
CA HIS A 192 14.50 12.71 15.94
C HIS A 192 14.17 13.66 17.12
N ARG A 193 12.98 13.48 17.73
CA ARG A 193 12.59 14.01 19.04
C ARG A 193 11.82 12.89 19.77
N THR A 194 12.18 12.59 21.02
CA THR A 194 11.44 11.63 21.84
C THR A 194 10.10 12.20 22.31
N GLU A 195 9.29 11.39 22.99
CA GLU A 195 8.26 11.92 23.88
C GLU A 195 8.85 12.71 25.04
N THR A 196 7.99 13.51 25.66
CA THR A 196 8.23 14.27 26.89
C THR A 196 7.80 13.42 28.09
N ILE A 197 8.52 13.51 29.21
CA ILE A 197 8.20 12.74 30.43
C ILE A 197 8.06 13.70 31.61
N ASP A 198 6.82 14.06 31.95
CA ASP A 198 6.49 15.00 33.01
C ASP A 198 7.21 14.68 34.35
N ASN A 199 7.80 15.72 34.94
CA ASN A 199 8.32 15.81 36.30
C ASN A 199 9.38 14.76 36.68
N ASN A 200 10.31 14.49 35.77
CA ASN A 200 11.28 13.41 35.92
C ASN A 200 12.73 13.79 35.57
N LEU A 201 13.61 13.89 36.57
CA LEU A 201 15.05 14.12 36.37
C LEU A 201 15.85 12.85 36.01
N ASN A 202 15.18 11.69 35.89
CA ASN A 202 15.76 10.43 35.46
C ASN A 202 14.86 9.75 34.40
N PRO A 203 14.66 10.36 33.22
CA PRO A 203 13.78 9.83 32.18
C PRO A 203 14.34 8.54 31.56
N ASN A 204 13.45 7.63 31.18
CA ASN A 204 13.73 6.46 30.35
C ASN A 204 12.74 6.50 29.19
N TRP A 205 13.20 7.02 28.04
CA TRP A 205 12.33 7.25 26.89
C TRP A 205 12.01 5.93 26.18
N ARG A 206 10.94 5.94 25.39
CA ARG A 206 10.53 4.78 24.57
C ARG A 206 11.61 4.37 23.59
N VAL A 207 11.54 3.12 23.16
CA VAL A 207 12.32 2.64 22.02
C VAL A 207 11.84 3.34 20.76
N PHE A 208 12.80 3.81 19.96
CA PHE A 208 12.57 4.32 18.61
C PHE A 208 13.61 3.75 17.65
N GLU A 209 13.33 3.85 16.36
CA GLU A 209 14.19 3.32 15.30
C GLU A 209 14.45 4.44 14.26
N LEU A 210 15.67 4.48 13.72
CA LEU A 210 16.09 5.46 12.71
C LEU A 210 16.87 4.78 11.57
N PRO A 211 16.53 5.04 10.29
CA PRO A 211 17.38 4.64 9.18
C PRO A 211 18.78 5.26 9.28
N MET A 212 19.83 4.52 8.94
CA MET A 212 21.21 5.01 9.02
C MET A 212 21.45 6.23 8.12
N GLN A 213 20.76 6.30 6.97
CA GLN A 213 20.78 7.46 6.09
C GLN A 213 20.17 8.71 6.74
N GLN A 214 19.09 8.56 7.52
CA GLN A 214 18.47 9.65 8.27
C GLN A 214 19.37 10.10 9.41
N LEU A 215 19.91 9.15 10.19
CA LEU A 215 20.74 9.41 11.37
C LEU A 215 22.08 10.09 11.01
N CYS A 216 22.84 9.53 10.06
CA CYS A 216 24.24 9.92 9.83
C CYS A 216 24.65 10.02 8.34
N ASN A 217 23.71 9.93 7.40
CA ASN A 217 23.96 9.79 5.95
C ASN A 217 24.73 8.51 5.55
N GLY A 218 24.68 7.46 6.38
CA GLY A 218 25.46 6.24 6.18
C GLY A 218 26.94 6.33 6.60
N ASP A 219 27.35 7.43 7.24
CA ASP A 219 28.69 7.63 7.80
C ASP A 219 28.64 7.60 9.34
N PRO A 220 29.06 6.50 10.00
CA PRO A 220 29.07 6.40 11.46
C PRO A 220 29.87 7.50 12.19
N LYS A 221 30.79 8.19 11.49
CA LYS A 221 31.67 9.23 12.04
C LYS A 221 31.12 10.64 11.88
N ARG A 222 30.02 10.84 11.13
CA ARG A 222 29.39 12.15 10.98
C ARG A 222 28.92 12.68 12.35
N PRO A 223 29.24 13.93 12.72
CA PRO A 223 28.84 14.49 14.01
C PRO A 223 27.32 14.52 14.24
N LEU A 224 26.95 14.13 15.46
CA LEU A 224 25.61 14.15 16.03
C LEU A 224 25.59 15.10 17.23
N SER A 225 24.49 15.84 17.39
CA SER A 225 24.20 16.65 18.57
C SER A 225 23.00 16.05 19.29
N LEU A 226 23.21 15.68 20.55
CA LEU A 226 22.17 15.17 21.46
C LEU A 226 21.86 16.30 22.45
N GLN A 227 20.62 16.76 22.49
CA GLN A 227 20.18 17.89 23.32
C GLN A 227 18.95 17.50 24.13
N VAL A 228 19.04 17.59 25.46
CA VAL A 228 17.91 17.38 26.37
C VAL A 228 17.31 18.72 26.75
N PHE A 229 16.01 18.87 26.53
CA PHE A 229 15.23 20.09 26.77
C PHE A 229 14.12 19.83 27.80
N ASP A 230 13.68 20.91 28.44
CA ASP A 230 12.51 21.00 29.32
C ASP A 230 11.28 21.46 28.53
N GLU A 231 10.05 21.06 28.87
CA GLU A 231 8.84 21.44 28.12
C GLU A 231 7.85 22.34 28.87
N ASP A 232 8.16 23.63 28.92
CA ASP A 232 7.25 24.68 29.42
C ASP A 232 5.88 24.67 28.70
N ARG A 233 4.82 24.37 29.45
CA ARG A 233 3.43 24.37 28.94
C ARG A 233 2.97 25.77 28.51
N GLY A 234 3.18 26.08 27.23
CA GLY A 234 2.88 27.38 26.61
C GLY A 234 4.07 28.33 26.51
N GLY A 235 5.28 27.87 26.84
CA GLY A 235 6.52 28.63 26.73
C GLY A 235 7.36 28.25 25.49
N LYS A 236 8.66 28.50 25.60
CA LYS A 236 9.68 27.97 24.69
C LYS A 236 10.62 27.11 25.53
N SER A 237 10.69 25.82 25.21
CA SER A 237 11.53 24.81 25.86
C SER A 237 12.94 25.28 26.19
N ASP A 238 13.30 25.20 27.47
CA ASP A 238 14.62 25.56 27.98
C ASP A 238 15.61 24.39 27.83
N LEU A 239 16.88 24.68 27.50
CA LEU A 239 17.90 23.63 27.34
C LEU A 239 18.37 23.17 28.72
N ILE A 240 18.16 21.88 29.04
CA ILE A 240 18.72 21.25 30.23
C ILE A 240 20.22 21.03 30.02
N GLY A 241 20.60 20.36 28.92
CA GLY A 241 22.01 20.19 28.54
C GLY A 241 22.20 19.37 27.27
N HIS A 242 23.43 19.37 26.75
CA HIS A 242 23.75 18.77 25.46
C HIS A 242 25.11 18.07 25.43
N VAL A 243 25.32 17.25 24.40
CA VAL A 243 26.61 16.62 24.07
C VAL A 243 26.75 16.49 22.54
N GLN A 244 27.97 16.59 22.03
CA GLN A 244 28.31 16.23 20.65
C GLN A 244 29.06 14.89 20.64
N THR A 245 28.77 14.04 19.66
CA THR A 245 29.31 12.68 19.54
C THR A 245 29.14 12.17 18.10
N THR A 246 29.38 10.90 17.83
CA THR A 246 29.14 10.24 16.53
C THR A 246 28.32 8.96 16.74
N PHE A 247 27.84 8.32 15.67
CA PHE A 247 27.18 7.03 15.82
C PHE A 247 28.17 5.92 16.24
N GLU A 248 29.39 5.94 15.68
CA GLU A 248 30.49 5.06 16.08
C GLU A 248 30.78 5.17 17.59
N GLU A 249 30.81 6.38 18.14
CA GLU A 249 30.95 6.60 19.59
C GLU A 249 29.74 6.09 20.38
N ILE A 250 28.50 6.35 19.95
CA ILE A 250 27.28 5.87 20.62
C ILE A 250 27.26 4.33 20.69
N GLN A 251 27.70 3.66 19.62
CA GLN A 251 27.81 2.21 19.56
C GLN A 251 28.94 1.70 20.48
N GLY A 252 30.14 2.28 20.41
CA GLY A 252 31.28 1.90 21.24
C GLY A 252 31.12 2.21 22.74
N LYS A 253 30.29 3.19 23.09
CA LYS A 253 29.97 3.62 24.46
C LYS A 253 28.58 3.16 24.93
N ARG A 254 27.95 2.17 24.26
CA ARG A 254 26.64 1.61 24.62
C ARG A 254 26.57 1.28 26.12
N GLY A 255 25.50 1.72 26.79
CA GLY A 255 25.27 1.51 28.21
C GLY A 255 26.13 2.38 29.15
N THR A 256 27.00 3.26 28.62
CA THR A 256 27.83 4.17 29.43
C THR A 256 27.34 5.62 29.39
N ASN A 257 27.88 6.46 30.29
CA ASN A 257 27.42 7.82 30.51
C ASN A 257 28.07 8.83 29.54
N PHE A 258 27.23 9.48 28.73
CA PHE A 258 27.55 10.75 28.08
C PHE A 258 27.24 11.90 29.04
N VAL A 259 28.23 12.74 29.32
CA VAL A 259 28.06 13.89 30.21
C VAL A 259 27.34 15.02 29.47
N LEU A 260 26.27 15.58 30.04
CA LEU A 260 25.56 16.71 29.45
C LEU A 260 26.15 18.04 29.93
N HIS A 261 26.34 18.98 28.99
CA HIS A 261 26.93 20.29 29.21
C HIS A 261 25.92 21.42 28.95
N ASN A 262 25.99 22.49 29.74
CA ASN A 262 25.15 23.68 29.62
C ASN A 262 25.91 24.92 30.10
N GLU A 263 26.26 25.79 29.17
CA GLU A 263 27.07 26.98 29.39
C GLU A 263 26.34 28.03 30.24
N ALA A 264 25.00 28.09 30.16
CA ALA A 264 24.19 29.01 30.96
C ALA A 264 24.15 28.56 32.44
N LEU A 265 23.96 27.27 32.69
CA LEU A 265 24.06 26.70 34.04
C LEU A 265 25.48 26.77 34.59
N GLN A 266 26.51 26.59 33.74
CA GLN A 266 27.91 26.74 34.16
C GLN A 266 28.23 28.20 34.54
N LYS A 267 27.81 29.18 33.73
CA LYS A 267 27.93 30.61 34.08
C LYS A 267 27.17 30.97 35.36
N LYS A 268 25.98 30.39 35.58
CA LYS A 268 25.14 30.64 36.77
C LYS A 268 25.66 29.97 38.05
N LYS A 269 26.28 28.78 37.97
CA LYS A 269 26.75 27.99 39.13
C LYS A 269 28.26 28.11 39.40
N GLY A 270 29.06 28.57 38.44
CA GLY A 270 30.51 28.74 38.56
C GLY A 270 31.21 27.45 39.01
N LYS A 271 32.08 27.54 40.03
CA LYS A 271 32.79 26.38 40.62
C LYS A 271 31.88 25.29 41.22
N LYS A 272 30.57 25.52 41.36
CA LYS A 272 29.58 24.51 41.79
C LYS A 272 28.92 23.77 40.62
N TYR A 273 29.29 24.07 39.38
CA TYR A 273 28.84 23.31 38.22
C TYR A 273 29.69 22.04 38.04
N THR A 274 29.04 20.89 37.90
CA THR A 274 29.66 19.61 37.55
C THR A 274 29.26 19.19 36.14
N ASN A 275 27.96 18.98 35.93
CA ASN A 275 27.31 18.70 34.65
C ASN A 275 25.82 19.08 34.70
N ALA A 276 25.10 18.84 33.61
CA ALA A 276 23.66 19.01 33.49
C ALA A 276 22.86 17.69 33.60
N GLY A 277 23.52 16.62 34.08
CA GLY A 277 23.03 15.24 34.07
C GLY A 277 23.88 14.33 33.17
N LEU A 278 23.50 13.05 33.14
CA LEU A 278 24.15 12.00 32.37
C LEU A 278 23.14 11.34 31.42
N LEU A 279 23.46 11.25 30.14
CA LEU A 279 22.66 10.59 29.09
C LEU A 279 23.26 9.22 28.78
N VAL A 280 22.44 8.19 28.60
CA VAL A 280 22.87 6.80 28.36
C VAL A 280 22.11 6.19 27.19
N ALA A 281 22.84 5.73 26.17
CA ALA A 281 22.30 4.90 25.10
C ALA A 281 22.24 3.43 25.59
N THR A 282 21.16 3.08 26.29
CA THR A 282 21.00 1.77 26.97
C THR A 282 20.79 0.63 25.97
N GLU A 283 20.02 0.89 24.92
CA GLU A 283 19.74 -0.02 23.82
C GLU A 283 20.30 0.62 22.55
N VAL A 284 21.21 -0.08 21.88
CA VAL A 284 21.76 0.27 20.55
C VAL A 284 21.88 -1.05 19.79
N GLU A 285 21.03 -1.25 18.80
CA GLU A 285 20.96 -2.46 17.97
C GLU A 285 20.84 -2.03 16.50
N ILE A 286 21.87 -2.36 15.71
CA ILE A 286 21.82 -2.19 14.25
C ILE A 286 21.07 -3.39 13.67
N PHE A 287 20.10 -3.13 12.80
CA PHE A 287 19.32 -4.14 12.09
C PHE A 287 19.11 -3.70 10.63
N ARG A 288 18.71 -4.64 9.76
CA ARG A 288 18.29 -4.29 8.40
C ARG A 288 16.80 -4.02 8.39
N ASP A 289 16.42 -2.81 7.98
CA ASP A 289 15.02 -2.43 7.78
C ASP A 289 14.65 -2.72 6.32
N HIS A 290 13.94 -3.84 6.15
CA HIS A 290 13.65 -4.46 4.87
C HIS A 290 12.54 -3.72 4.12
N THR A 291 12.79 -3.40 2.85
CA THR A 291 11.80 -2.72 2.01
C THR A 291 10.77 -3.71 1.49
N PHE A 292 9.63 -3.18 1.04
CA PHE A 292 8.67 -3.94 0.23
C PHE A 292 9.34 -4.59 -1.00
N ILE A 293 10.34 -3.92 -1.59
CA ILE A 293 11.08 -4.42 -2.75
C ILE A 293 12.01 -5.59 -2.39
N ASP A 294 12.58 -5.61 -1.18
CA ASP A 294 13.36 -6.74 -0.68
C ASP A 294 12.50 -8.01 -0.58
N TYR A 295 11.27 -7.90 -0.05
CA TYR A 295 10.32 -9.02 0.01
C TYR A 295 9.90 -9.49 -1.38
N LEU A 296 9.55 -8.58 -2.30
CA LEU A 296 9.24 -8.94 -3.70
C LEU A 296 10.41 -9.66 -4.39
N ARG A 297 11.65 -9.18 -4.19
CA ARG A 297 12.86 -9.81 -4.74
C ARG A 297 13.11 -11.22 -4.20
N GLY A 298 12.67 -11.48 -2.97
CA GLY A 298 12.63 -12.80 -2.35
C GLY A 298 11.50 -13.72 -2.85
N GLY A 299 10.69 -13.28 -3.81
CA GLY A 299 9.56 -14.05 -4.33
C GLY A 299 8.33 -14.02 -3.42
N LEU A 300 8.08 -12.90 -2.73
CA LEU A 300 6.80 -12.69 -2.05
C LEU A 300 5.66 -12.64 -3.06
N GLU A 301 4.63 -13.44 -2.82
CA GLU A 301 3.38 -13.45 -3.59
C GLU A 301 2.29 -12.63 -2.87
N MET A 302 1.62 -11.74 -3.59
CA MET A 302 0.48 -10.96 -3.08
C MET A 302 -0.83 -11.48 -3.69
N ASN A 303 -1.67 -12.14 -2.88
CA ASN A 303 -2.95 -12.64 -3.35
C ASN A 303 -4.10 -11.66 -3.07
N LEU A 304 -4.95 -11.45 -4.06
CA LEU A 304 -6.12 -10.56 -3.97
C LEU A 304 -7.41 -11.37 -3.74
N ILE A 305 -8.07 -11.12 -2.60
CA ILE A 305 -9.43 -11.58 -2.31
C ILE A 305 -10.37 -10.39 -2.58
N ILE A 306 -11.47 -10.61 -3.29
CA ILE A 306 -12.46 -9.56 -3.57
C ILE A 306 -13.78 -9.94 -2.92
N GLY A 307 -14.33 -9.06 -2.09
CA GLY A 307 -15.69 -9.13 -1.61
C GLY A 307 -16.52 -7.97 -2.16
N ILE A 308 -17.75 -8.23 -2.59
CA ILE A 308 -18.62 -7.18 -3.14
C ILE A 308 -20.01 -7.17 -2.52
N ASP A 309 -20.46 -5.96 -2.21
CA ASP A 309 -21.81 -5.60 -1.80
C ASP A 309 -22.74 -5.46 -3.00
N TYR A 310 -23.97 -5.88 -2.83
CA TYR A 310 -25.08 -5.64 -3.75
C TYR A 310 -26.42 -5.66 -2.97
N THR A 311 -26.40 -5.19 -1.71
CA THR A 311 -27.57 -5.02 -0.82
C THR A 311 -28.74 -4.38 -1.57
N ALA A 312 -29.96 -4.55 -1.06
CA ALA A 312 -31.15 -3.95 -1.65
C ALA A 312 -31.06 -2.40 -1.83
N SER A 313 -30.20 -1.69 -1.09
CA SER A 313 -29.93 -0.25 -1.29
C SER A 313 -29.28 0.07 -2.64
N ASN A 314 -28.53 -0.87 -3.23
CA ASN A 314 -27.98 -0.72 -4.59
C ASN A 314 -29.05 -0.65 -5.68
N GLY A 315 -30.31 -1.03 -5.37
CA GLY A 315 -31.39 -1.20 -6.34
C GLY A 315 -31.20 -2.43 -7.24
N PRO A 316 -32.26 -2.87 -7.94
CA PRO A 316 -32.21 -4.07 -8.76
C PRO A 316 -31.39 -3.83 -10.04
N PRO A 317 -30.54 -4.79 -10.49
CA PRO A 317 -29.55 -4.56 -11.56
C PRO A 317 -30.13 -4.33 -12.96
N ASN A 318 -31.46 -4.43 -13.13
CA ASN A 318 -32.19 -4.08 -14.35
C ASN A 318 -32.72 -2.64 -14.38
N ASP A 319 -32.63 -1.90 -13.27
CA ASP A 319 -32.95 -0.47 -13.20
C ASP A 319 -31.71 0.36 -13.56
N PRO A 320 -31.76 1.27 -14.57
CA PRO A 320 -30.65 2.15 -14.92
C PRO A 320 -30.14 3.09 -13.81
N ARG A 321 -30.81 3.12 -12.65
CA ARG A 321 -30.39 3.85 -11.45
C ARG A 321 -29.63 2.99 -10.45
N SER A 322 -29.58 1.66 -10.64
CA SER A 322 -28.85 0.75 -9.77
C SER A 322 -27.35 0.93 -9.89
N LEU A 323 -26.64 0.83 -8.76
CA LEU A 323 -25.17 0.84 -8.74
C LEU A 323 -24.57 -0.40 -9.42
N HIS A 324 -25.36 -1.47 -9.58
CA HIS A 324 -25.03 -2.70 -10.29
C HIS A 324 -25.63 -2.79 -11.69
N PHE A 325 -26.22 -1.71 -12.20
CA PHE A 325 -26.65 -1.65 -13.59
C PHE A 325 -25.46 -1.87 -14.53
N ILE A 326 -25.63 -2.73 -15.53
CA ILE A 326 -24.60 -3.03 -16.53
C ILE A 326 -24.91 -2.21 -17.79
N ASP A 327 -24.30 -1.03 -17.90
CA ASP A 327 -24.50 -0.13 -19.03
C ASP A 327 -23.61 -0.52 -20.23
N PRO A 328 -24.16 -0.80 -21.43
CA PRO A 328 -23.36 -1.03 -22.64
C PRO A 328 -22.45 0.14 -23.05
N ARG A 329 -22.62 1.32 -22.45
CA ARG A 329 -21.84 2.54 -22.72
C ARG A 329 -20.59 2.69 -21.84
N GLY A 330 -20.49 2.01 -20.71
CA GLY A 330 -19.35 2.13 -19.79
C GLY A 330 -19.55 1.44 -18.44
N PRO A 331 -18.46 1.25 -17.67
CA PRO A 331 -18.53 0.54 -16.38
C PRO A 331 -19.29 1.32 -15.31
N ASN A 332 -19.98 0.60 -14.43
CA ASN A 332 -20.52 1.16 -13.19
C ASN A 332 -19.41 1.35 -12.12
N GLN A 333 -19.77 1.90 -10.95
CA GLN A 333 -18.78 2.24 -9.91
C GLN A 333 -18.02 1.01 -9.37
N TYR A 334 -18.71 -0.12 -9.20
CA TYR A 334 -18.11 -1.39 -8.81
C TYR A 334 -17.13 -1.90 -9.87
N GLN A 335 -17.56 -2.00 -11.12
CA GLN A 335 -16.72 -2.43 -12.24
C GLN A 335 -15.46 -1.56 -12.40
N HIS A 336 -15.61 -0.25 -12.24
CA HIS A 336 -14.48 0.67 -12.27
C HIS A 336 -13.53 0.47 -11.09
N ALA A 337 -14.03 0.34 -9.86
CA ALA A 337 -13.23 0.09 -8.66
C ALA A 337 -12.47 -1.25 -8.69
N ILE A 338 -13.11 -2.32 -9.18
CA ILE A 338 -12.46 -3.62 -9.44
C ILE A 338 -11.32 -3.42 -10.46
N SER A 339 -11.61 -2.86 -11.63
CA SER A 339 -10.62 -2.69 -12.71
C SER A 339 -9.45 -1.80 -12.29
N ALA A 340 -9.73 -0.72 -11.57
CA ALA A 340 -8.75 0.21 -11.03
C ALA A 340 -7.77 -0.46 -10.04
N THR A 341 -8.22 -1.46 -9.28
CA THR A 341 -7.41 -2.14 -8.25
C THR A 341 -6.73 -3.41 -8.78
N VAL A 342 -7.49 -4.26 -9.46
CA VAL A 342 -7.00 -5.54 -10.02
C VAL A 342 -5.90 -5.29 -11.05
N SER A 343 -6.00 -4.22 -11.86
CA SER A 343 -5.02 -3.92 -12.91
C SER A 343 -3.57 -3.76 -12.41
N ILE A 344 -3.39 -3.40 -11.14
CA ILE A 344 -2.09 -3.35 -10.46
C ILE A 344 -1.82 -4.63 -9.70
N LEU A 345 -2.72 -5.03 -8.80
CA LEU A 345 -2.46 -6.15 -7.88
C LEU A 345 -2.23 -7.48 -8.60
N GLN A 346 -2.84 -7.68 -9.78
CA GLN A 346 -2.62 -8.88 -10.59
C GLN A 346 -1.15 -9.10 -11.00
N GLU A 347 -0.28 -8.07 -11.02
CA GLU A 347 1.14 -8.25 -11.36
C GLU A 347 2.00 -8.72 -10.19
N TYR A 348 1.43 -8.81 -8.99
CA TYR A 348 2.07 -9.35 -7.77
C TYR A 348 1.43 -10.68 -7.33
N ASP A 349 0.37 -11.10 -8.00
CA ASP A 349 -0.25 -12.42 -7.86
C ASP A 349 0.37 -13.40 -8.89
N ALA A 350 0.80 -14.58 -8.42
CA ALA A 350 1.56 -15.54 -9.22
C ALA A 350 0.71 -16.39 -10.17
N ASP A 351 -0.58 -16.59 -9.87
CA ASP A 351 -1.52 -17.38 -10.68
C ASP A 351 -2.64 -16.52 -11.29
N LYS A 352 -2.79 -15.27 -10.81
CA LYS A 352 -3.78 -14.29 -11.26
C LYS A 352 -5.23 -14.80 -11.12
N GLN A 353 -5.45 -15.76 -10.21
CA GLN A 353 -6.76 -16.26 -9.81
C GLN A 353 -7.19 -15.60 -8.51
N PHE A 354 -8.38 -15.02 -8.49
CA PHE A 354 -8.84 -14.25 -7.35
C PHE A 354 -10.03 -14.96 -6.69
N PRO A 355 -9.95 -15.33 -5.41
CA PRO A 355 -11.13 -15.72 -4.62
C PRO A 355 -12.12 -14.56 -4.57
N VAL A 356 -13.31 -14.73 -5.13
CA VAL A 356 -14.33 -13.66 -5.15
C VAL A 356 -15.62 -14.09 -4.45
N TYR A 357 -16.03 -13.26 -3.50
CA TYR A 357 -17.18 -13.46 -2.65
C TYR A 357 -18.26 -12.39 -2.86
N GLY A 358 -19.50 -12.83 -2.92
CA GLY A 358 -20.65 -12.02 -2.54
C GLY A 358 -20.81 -12.16 -1.03
N PHE A 359 -21.23 -11.10 -0.36
CA PHE A 359 -21.59 -11.14 1.06
C PHE A 359 -22.98 -10.54 1.17
N GLY A 360 -23.93 -11.19 1.88
CA GLY A 360 -25.30 -10.80 2.33
C GLY A 360 -26.48 -10.81 1.36
N GLY A 361 -26.66 -11.90 0.64
CA GLY A 361 -27.64 -12.01 -0.44
C GLY A 361 -28.27 -13.37 -0.52
N ILE A 362 -29.09 -13.61 -1.53
CA ILE A 362 -29.70 -14.92 -1.75
C ILE A 362 -29.03 -15.54 -2.98
N PRO A 363 -28.01 -16.40 -2.81
CA PRO A 363 -27.41 -17.15 -3.92
C PRO A 363 -28.45 -17.95 -4.71
N PRO A 364 -28.22 -18.23 -6.00
CA PRO A 364 -29.09 -19.11 -6.78
C PRO A 364 -29.26 -20.48 -6.10
N GLY A 365 -30.47 -20.76 -5.60
CA GLY A 365 -30.82 -22.00 -4.88
C GLY A 365 -30.86 -21.89 -3.35
N ALA A 366 -30.45 -20.75 -2.78
CA ALA A 366 -30.66 -20.44 -1.37
C ALA A 366 -32.10 -19.93 -1.10
N TYR A 367 -32.54 -20.04 0.16
CA TYR A 367 -33.83 -19.51 0.63
C TYR A 367 -33.68 -18.33 1.60
N ASP A 368 -32.53 -18.24 2.27
CA ASP A 368 -32.18 -17.23 3.25
C ASP A 368 -31.00 -16.37 2.76
N VAL A 369 -30.66 -15.33 3.52
CA VAL A 369 -29.56 -14.41 3.21
C VAL A 369 -28.22 -15.02 3.65
N ASP A 370 -27.37 -15.40 2.70
CA ASP A 370 -25.98 -15.85 2.92
C ASP A 370 -25.04 -14.64 3.04
N HIS A 371 -24.20 -14.63 4.07
CA HIS A 371 -23.35 -13.50 4.44
C HIS A 371 -21.92 -13.57 3.86
N CYS A 372 -21.49 -14.69 3.23
CA CYS A 372 -20.19 -14.79 2.55
C CYS A 372 -20.13 -16.01 1.61
N PHE A 373 -20.58 -15.87 0.37
CA PHE A 373 -20.68 -16.93 -0.63
C PHE A 373 -19.76 -16.72 -1.86
N PRO A 374 -19.19 -17.78 -2.46
CA PRO A 374 -18.35 -17.66 -3.65
C PRO A 374 -19.19 -17.29 -4.88
N LEU A 375 -18.75 -16.31 -5.68
CA LEU A 375 -19.51 -15.85 -6.86
C LEU A 375 -19.54 -16.84 -8.03
N ASN A 376 -18.59 -17.77 -8.07
CA ASN A 376 -18.61 -18.90 -9.00
C ASN A 376 -19.48 -20.09 -8.49
N LEU A 377 -20.14 -19.92 -7.34
CA LEU A 377 -20.99 -20.90 -6.64
C LEU A 377 -20.29 -22.21 -6.22
N ASN A 378 -18.95 -22.23 -6.19
CA ASN A 378 -18.14 -23.38 -5.79
C ASN A 378 -17.42 -23.11 -4.45
N PRO A 379 -17.94 -23.57 -3.30
CA PRO A 379 -17.30 -23.36 -2.00
C PRO A 379 -15.99 -24.13 -1.81
N SER A 380 -15.67 -25.09 -2.70
CA SER A 380 -14.41 -25.84 -2.70
C SER A 380 -13.33 -25.21 -3.58
N ASN A 381 -13.69 -24.30 -4.50
CA ASN A 381 -12.76 -23.39 -5.16
C ASN A 381 -13.49 -22.07 -5.52
N PRO A 382 -13.29 -20.96 -4.78
CA PRO A 382 -13.94 -19.67 -4.99
C PRO A 382 -13.28 -18.78 -6.07
N GLU A 383 -12.26 -19.29 -6.79
CA GLU A 383 -11.43 -18.51 -7.70
C GLU A 383 -12.11 -18.12 -9.03
N VAL A 384 -11.74 -16.95 -9.56
CA VAL A 384 -12.04 -16.51 -10.93
C VAL A 384 -10.81 -15.92 -11.61
N ALA A 385 -10.69 -16.11 -12.93
CA ALA A 385 -9.58 -15.62 -13.72
C ALA A 385 -9.78 -14.13 -14.12
N GLY A 386 -8.98 -13.24 -13.53
CA GLY A 386 -9.00 -11.81 -13.87
C GLY A 386 -10.28 -11.05 -13.47
N ALA A 387 -10.34 -9.77 -13.86
CA ALA A 387 -11.40 -8.83 -13.43
C ALA A 387 -12.81 -9.07 -14.03
N GLN A 388 -13.10 -10.24 -14.62
CA GLN A 388 -14.19 -10.40 -15.60
C GLN A 388 -15.43 -11.18 -15.09
N GLY A 389 -15.38 -11.85 -13.92
CA GLY A 389 -16.38 -12.87 -13.53
C GLY A 389 -17.06 -12.69 -12.16
N VAL A 390 -17.72 -11.55 -11.89
CA VAL A 390 -18.00 -11.08 -10.50
C VAL A 390 -19.36 -10.33 -10.33
N LEU A 391 -20.48 -10.96 -9.90
CA LEU A 391 -21.78 -10.29 -9.54
C LEU A 391 -22.71 -11.00 -8.47
N GLN A 392 -23.34 -10.22 -7.54
CA GLN A 392 -24.39 -10.45 -6.47
C GLN A 392 -23.93 -10.91 -5.03
N VAL A 393 -24.41 -10.50 -3.80
CA VAL A 393 -25.29 -9.45 -3.16
C VAL A 393 -25.00 -9.28 -1.62
N GLY A 394 -24.82 -8.05 -1.05
CA GLY A 394 -25.15 -7.45 0.34
C GLY A 394 -24.22 -7.24 1.64
N LEU A 395 -23.63 -6.08 2.02
CA LEU A 395 -22.70 -5.90 3.20
C LEU A 395 -22.82 -6.75 4.51
N PHE A 396 -21.97 -7.77 4.64
CA PHE A 396 -21.59 -8.45 5.91
C PHE A 396 -20.06 -8.51 6.06
N LEU A 397 -19.48 -7.47 6.69
CA LEU A 397 -18.03 -7.29 6.78
C LEU A 397 -17.33 -8.32 7.67
N VAL A 398 -17.97 -8.74 8.78
CA VAL A 398 -17.34 -9.59 9.80
C VAL A 398 -17.07 -10.99 9.25
N GLU A 399 -18.05 -11.57 8.56
CA GLU A 399 -17.96 -12.86 7.89
C GLU A 399 -16.87 -12.88 6.82
N LEU A 400 -16.78 -11.82 6.00
CA LEU A 400 -15.77 -11.69 4.96
C LEU A 400 -14.35 -11.52 5.53
N ILE A 401 -14.16 -10.73 6.61
CA ILE A 401 -12.87 -10.62 7.30
C ILE A 401 -12.48 -11.99 7.87
N ASN A 402 -13.39 -12.67 8.57
CA ASN A 402 -13.14 -13.99 9.14
C ASN A 402 -12.81 -15.04 8.08
N GLN A 403 -13.50 -15.03 6.93
CA GLN A 403 -13.21 -15.92 5.80
C GLN A 403 -11.86 -15.58 5.16
N SER A 404 -11.52 -14.30 5.02
CA SER A 404 -10.22 -13.87 4.49
C SER A 404 -9.07 -14.20 5.44
N MET A 405 -9.27 -14.12 6.76
CA MET A 405 -8.33 -14.64 7.75
C MET A 405 -8.14 -16.16 7.62
N ARG A 406 -9.21 -16.94 7.42
CA ARG A 406 -9.11 -18.39 7.17
C ARG A 406 -8.29 -18.68 5.92
N ILE A 407 -8.60 -18.04 4.79
CA ILE A 407 -7.87 -18.18 3.53
C ILE A 407 -6.39 -17.80 3.72
N ALA A 408 -6.12 -16.63 4.31
CA ALA A 408 -4.76 -16.13 4.54
C ALA A 408 -3.94 -17.04 5.47
N ASN A 409 -4.57 -17.67 6.46
CA ASN A 409 -3.92 -18.60 7.38
C ASN A 409 -3.78 -20.02 6.80
N GLN A 410 -4.68 -20.46 5.91
CA GLN A 410 -4.63 -21.78 5.25
C GLN A 410 -3.68 -21.82 4.05
N LEU A 411 -3.70 -20.77 3.23
CA LEU A 411 -2.83 -20.60 2.05
C LEU A 411 -1.49 -19.92 2.38
N SER A 412 -1.22 -19.66 3.67
CA SER A 412 0.06 -19.14 4.17
C SER A 412 1.17 -20.18 3.93
N ASP A 413 2.00 -19.96 2.91
CA ASP A 413 3.29 -20.65 2.75
C ASP A 413 4.44 -19.70 3.15
N PRO A 414 5.11 -19.93 4.29
CA PRO A 414 6.26 -19.13 4.72
C PRO A 414 7.42 -19.08 3.72
N ARG A 415 7.51 -20.04 2.79
CA ARG A 415 8.54 -20.08 1.74
C ARG A 415 8.23 -19.12 0.58
N LYS A 416 6.95 -18.84 0.33
CA LYS A 416 6.45 -17.85 -0.65
C LYS A 416 6.09 -16.51 0.00
N GLN A 417 6.22 -16.42 1.34
CA GLN A 417 5.94 -15.23 2.16
C GLN A 417 4.57 -14.59 1.87
N LYS A 418 3.57 -15.42 1.49
CA LYS A 418 2.28 -14.99 0.94
C LYS A 418 1.59 -13.93 1.81
N TYR A 419 1.22 -12.82 1.18
CA TYR A 419 0.49 -11.72 1.78
C TYR A 419 -0.83 -11.49 1.04
N PHE A 420 -1.89 -11.14 1.75
CA PHE A 420 -3.25 -11.08 1.23
C PHE A 420 -3.78 -9.65 1.28
N VAL A 421 -4.47 -9.23 0.22
CA VAL A 421 -5.22 -7.98 0.17
C VAL A 421 -6.68 -8.33 -0.02
N LEU A 422 -7.52 -7.93 0.93
CA LEU A 422 -8.98 -8.03 0.83
C LEU A 422 -9.53 -6.70 0.30
N LEU A 423 -9.96 -6.69 -0.97
CA LEU A 423 -10.72 -5.58 -1.54
C LEU A 423 -12.21 -5.75 -1.23
N ILE A 424 -12.80 -4.73 -0.62
CA ILE A 424 -14.22 -4.67 -0.26
C ILE A 424 -14.83 -3.47 -0.98
N ILE A 425 -15.95 -3.64 -1.66
CA ILE A 425 -16.67 -2.53 -2.31
C ILE A 425 -18.11 -2.53 -1.81
N THR A 426 -18.60 -1.39 -1.32
CA THR A 426 -19.91 -1.27 -0.65
C THR A 426 -20.58 0.09 -0.85
N ASP A 427 -21.91 0.10 -0.96
CA ASP A 427 -22.74 1.32 -1.00
C ASP A 427 -23.27 1.76 0.38
N GLY A 428 -23.00 0.98 1.43
CA GLY A 428 -23.55 1.17 2.77
C GLY A 428 -22.51 1.34 3.87
N ALA A 429 -22.94 1.86 5.02
CA ALA A 429 -22.14 1.88 6.23
C ALA A 429 -22.20 0.52 6.95
N ILE A 430 -21.14 0.17 7.69
CA ILE A 430 -21.09 -1.06 8.50
C ILE A 430 -22.18 -1.05 9.57
N MET A 431 -22.97 -2.12 9.63
CA MET A 431 -24.07 -2.27 10.60
C MET A 431 -23.55 -2.67 12.00
N ASP A 432 -22.68 -3.68 12.09
CA ASP A 432 -21.97 -4.03 13.33
C ASP A 432 -20.53 -3.50 13.31
N MET A 433 -20.39 -2.25 13.76
CA MET A 433 -19.09 -1.60 13.85
C MET A 433 -18.18 -2.23 14.93
N GLN A 434 -18.74 -2.81 16.00
CA GLN A 434 -17.92 -3.36 17.08
C GLN A 434 -17.40 -4.76 16.74
N GLY A 435 -18.22 -5.63 16.15
CA GLY A 435 -17.78 -6.91 15.61
C GLY A 435 -16.74 -6.74 14.49
N ALA A 436 -16.92 -5.73 13.64
CA ALA A 436 -15.90 -5.35 12.66
C ALA A 436 -14.59 -4.92 13.32
N ILE A 437 -14.63 -4.03 14.31
CA ILE A 437 -13.44 -3.59 15.08
C ILE A 437 -12.76 -4.77 15.79
N ASP A 438 -13.53 -5.69 16.38
CA ASP A 438 -13.00 -6.87 17.07
C ASP A 438 -12.25 -7.80 16.10
N ALA A 439 -12.86 -8.10 14.94
CA ALA A 439 -12.24 -8.91 13.89
C ALA A 439 -10.99 -8.23 13.28
N LEU A 440 -11.03 -6.91 13.05
CA LEU A 440 -9.89 -6.12 12.59
C LEU A 440 -8.74 -6.11 13.60
N VAL A 441 -9.05 -5.98 14.89
CA VAL A 441 -8.05 -6.05 15.96
C VAL A 441 -7.43 -7.45 16.01
N GLU A 442 -8.18 -8.54 15.85
CA GLU A 442 -7.61 -9.88 15.77
C GLU A 442 -6.71 -10.05 14.54
N ALA A 443 -7.23 -9.78 13.34
CA ALA A 443 -6.52 -9.88 12.06
C ALA A 443 -5.18 -9.13 12.06
N SER A 444 -5.13 -7.95 12.70
CA SER A 444 -3.91 -7.14 12.80
C SER A 444 -2.75 -7.83 13.54
N HIS A 445 -3.05 -8.72 14.49
CA HIS A 445 -2.06 -9.51 15.25
C HIS A 445 -1.74 -10.85 14.58
N THR A 446 -2.72 -11.51 13.95
CA THR A 446 -2.61 -12.91 13.55
C THR A 446 -2.15 -13.11 12.11
N SER A 447 -2.70 -12.35 11.15
CA SER A 447 -2.80 -12.79 9.77
C SER A 447 -2.03 -11.88 8.78
N PRO A 448 -1.49 -12.44 7.68
CA PRO A 448 -0.77 -11.71 6.63
C PRO A 448 -1.76 -10.95 5.72
N LEU A 449 -2.52 -10.02 6.28
CA LEU A 449 -3.70 -9.42 5.65
C LEU A 449 -3.68 -7.88 5.69
N SER A 450 -3.98 -7.25 4.57
CA SER A 450 -4.47 -5.87 4.46
C SER A 450 -5.89 -5.85 3.92
N ILE A 451 -6.67 -4.83 4.27
CA ILE A 451 -8.07 -4.67 3.91
C ILE A 451 -8.27 -3.28 3.31
N VAL A 452 -8.92 -3.20 2.16
CA VAL A 452 -9.21 -1.94 1.47
C VAL A 452 -10.71 -1.86 1.22
N ILE A 453 -11.35 -0.78 1.68
CA ILE A 453 -12.79 -0.60 1.65
C ILE A 453 -13.13 0.59 0.75
N ILE A 454 -13.74 0.34 -0.41
CA ILE A 454 -14.17 1.37 -1.35
C ILE A 454 -15.66 1.65 -1.17
N GLY A 455 -15.99 2.85 -0.68
CA GLY A 455 -17.37 3.32 -0.53
C GLY A 455 -17.90 3.92 -1.83
N VAL A 456 -18.90 3.28 -2.44
CA VAL A 456 -19.57 3.69 -3.70
C VAL A 456 -20.97 4.25 -3.44
N GLY A 457 -21.59 4.88 -4.44
CA GLY A 457 -22.95 5.41 -4.28
C GLY A 457 -23.08 6.58 -3.29
N PRO A 458 -24.30 7.01 -2.92
CA PRO A 458 -24.54 8.31 -2.27
C PRO A 458 -24.56 8.28 -0.73
N ALA A 459 -24.18 7.17 -0.08
CA ALA A 459 -24.29 7.04 1.38
C ALA A 459 -23.30 7.92 2.16
N ASP A 460 -23.60 8.14 3.45
CA ASP A 460 -22.63 8.71 4.38
C ASP A 460 -21.67 7.63 4.90
N PHE A 461 -20.39 7.83 4.60
CA PHE A 461 -19.29 6.97 5.03
C PHE A 461 -18.46 7.60 6.18
N SER A 462 -18.99 8.63 6.86
CA SER A 462 -18.31 9.30 7.98
C SER A 462 -17.82 8.34 9.07
N SER A 463 -18.56 7.25 9.32
CA SER A 463 -18.20 6.19 10.26
C SER A 463 -17.08 5.25 9.76
N MET A 464 -16.94 5.05 8.45
CA MET A 464 -15.87 4.22 7.87
C MET A 464 -14.48 4.83 8.10
N VAL A 465 -14.40 6.17 8.14
CA VAL A 465 -13.17 6.93 8.42
C VAL A 465 -12.65 6.67 9.83
N ALA A 466 -13.45 6.12 10.74
CA ALA A 466 -13.00 5.68 12.06
C ALA A 466 -12.27 4.31 12.05
N LEU A 467 -12.28 3.59 10.93
CA LEU A 467 -11.50 2.35 10.75
C LEU A 467 -10.13 2.59 10.09
N ASP A 468 -9.97 3.70 9.36
CA ASP A 468 -8.69 4.18 8.84
C ASP A 468 -7.71 4.39 10.00
N GLY A 469 -6.53 3.76 9.94
CA GLY A 469 -5.56 3.77 11.05
C GLY A 469 -5.00 5.16 11.40
N ASP A 470 -5.15 6.14 10.51
CA ASP A 470 -4.89 7.57 10.72
C ASP A 470 -5.67 8.16 11.91
N GLY A 471 -6.83 7.59 12.26
CA GLY A 471 -7.60 7.97 13.45
C GLY A 471 -6.97 7.56 14.78
N GLY A 472 -5.96 6.68 14.74
CA GLY A 472 -5.35 6.03 15.91
C GLY A 472 -5.68 4.54 15.98
N LYS A 473 -5.21 3.87 17.03
CA LYS A 473 -5.34 2.40 17.13
C LYS A 473 -6.74 1.97 17.54
N LEU A 474 -7.35 1.10 16.72
CA LEU A 474 -8.61 0.41 17.01
C LEU A 474 -8.53 -0.39 18.31
N ARG A 475 -9.66 -0.47 19.04
CA ARG A 475 -9.80 -1.16 20.32
C ARG A 475 -11.01 -2.09 20.31
N ALA A 476 -10.76 -3.37 20.54
CA ALA A 476 -11.79 -4.39 20.63
C ALA A 476 -12.59 -4.31 21.95
N SER A 477 -13.75 -4.96 21.98
CA SER A 477 -14.64 -5.08 23.14
C SER A 477 -13.94 -5.60 24.40
N ASN A 478 -13.02 -6.56 24.23
CA ASN A 478 -12.16 -7.12 25.28
C ASN A 478 -11.01 -6.20 25.75
N GLY A 479 -10.95 -4.95 25.25
CA GLY A 479 -9.96 -3.95 25.59
C GLY A 479 -8.63 -4.05 24.82
N ARG A 480 -8.38 -5.13 24.07
CA ARG A 480 -7.21 -5.32 23.20
C ARG A 480 -7.15 -4.23 22.13
N VAL A 481 -5.94 -3.85 21.76
CA VAL A 481 -5.66 -2.78 20.79
C VAL A 481 -4.96 -3.37 19.56
N SER A 482 -5.20 -2.83 18.36
CA SER A 482 -4.58 -3.31 17.12
C SER A 482 -3.04 -3.31 17.20
N ALA A 483 -2.40 -4.35 16.68
CA ALA A 483 -0.93 -4.48 16.69
C ALA A 483 -0.30 -3.49 15.72
N ARG A 484 -0.77 -3.57 14.48
CA ARG A 484 -0.45 -2.71 13.33
C ARG A 484 -1.75 -2.16 12.75
N ASP A 485 -1.60 -1.28 11.79
CA ASP A 485 -2.70 -0.84 10.94
C ASP A 485 -2.86 -1.79 9.74
N ILE A 486 -4.10 -2.00 9.29
CA ILE A 486 -4.49 -2.95 8.23
C ILE A 486 -5.61 -2.45 7.33
N VAL A 487 -6.16 -1.24 7.52
CA VAL A 487 -7.35 -0.75 6.81
C VAL A 487 -7.03 0.52 6.06
N GLN A 488 -7.41 0.57 4.78
CA GLN A 488 -7.56 1.82 4.03
C GLN A 488 -9.02 1.96 3.58
N PHE A 489 -9.69 3.04 3.97
CA PHE A 489 -11.00 3.41 3.45
C PHE A 489 -10.89 4.46 2.33
N VAL A 490 -11.61 4.28 1.22
CA VAL A 490 -11.60 5.19 0.06
C VAL A 490 -13.03 5.47 -0.43
N PRO A 491 -13.57 6.68 -0.22
CA PRO A 491 -14.88 7.05 -0.77
C PRO A 491 -14.75 7.40 -2.27
N TYR A 492 -15.25 6.52 -3.14
CA TYR A 492 -15.17 6.57 -4.60
C TYR A 492 -15.57 7.95 -5.18
N ASN A 493 -16.61 8.57 -4.61
CA ASN A 493 -17.14 9.86 -5.06
C ASN A 493 -16.11 11.00 -5.06
N ARG A 494 -15.02 10.92 -4.27
CA ARG A 494 -13.94 11.92 -4.29
C ARG A 494 -13.07 11.86 -5.56
N PHE A 495 -13.15 10.77 -6.32
CA PHE A 495 -12.27 10.46 -7.44
C PHE A 495 -13.00 10.30 -8.79
N VAL A 496 -14.27 10.72 -8.86
CA VAL A 496 -15.05 10.75 -10.10
C VAL A 496 -14.38 11.67 -11.12
N GLY A 497 -13.96 11.10 -12.26
CA GLY A 497 -13.18 11.81 -13.28
C GLY A 497 -11.65 11.72 -13.11
N TYR A 498 -11.16 11.09 -12.04
CA TYR A 498 -9.74 10.95 -11.70
C TYR A 498 -9.37 9.48 -11.40
N PRO A 499 -9.45 8.56 -12.40
CA PRO A 499 -9.25 7.12 -12.19
C PRO A 499 -7.91 6.78 -11.54
N ASP A 500 -6.81 7.34 -12.06
CA ASP A 500 -5.46 7.14 -11.54
C ASP A 500 -5.31 7.56 -10.06
N ALA A 501 -6.15 8.50 -9.59
CA ALA A 501 -6.15 8.96 -8.21
C ALA A 501 -6.96 8.02 -7.29
N LEU A 502 -8.01 7.37 -7.81
CA LEU A 502 -8.72 6.30 -7.08
C LEU A 502 -7.76 5.15 -6.80
N THR A 503 -7.07 4.63 -7.82
CA THR A 503 -6.08 3.54 -7.66
C THR A 503 -4.96 3.93 -6.68
N ARG A 504 -4.43 5.14 -6.82
CA ARG A 504 -3.39 5.67 -5.93
C ARG A 504 -3.80 5.64 -4.47
N GLU A 505 -4.98 6.14 -4.15
CA GLU A 505 -5.47 6.17 -2.77
C GLU A 505 -5.80 4.77 -2.24
N THR A 506 -6.35 3.91 -3.10
CA THR A 506 -6.72 2.52 -2.79
C THR A 506 -5.52 1.65 -2.40
N LEU A 507 -4.34 1.90 -2.97
CA LEU A 507 -3.19 1.00 -2.84
C LEU A 507 -1.96 1.57 -2.10
N ALA A 508 -1.90 2.88 -1.83
CA ALA A 508 -0.71 3.52 -1.25
C ALA A 508 -0.26 2.96 0.11
N GLU A 509 -1.18 2.40 0.88
CA GLU A 509 -0.95 1.86 2.22
C GLU A 509 -0.28 0.47 2.24
N ILE A 510 -0.53 -0.36 1.22
CA ILE A 510 -0.24 -1.80 1.27
C ILE A 510 1.26 -2.10 1.49
N PRO A 511 2.23 -1.41 0.86
CA PRO A 511 3.66 -1.62 1.14
C PRO A 511 4.03 -1.38 2.61
N ARG A 512 3.43 -0.36 3.25
CA ARG A 512 3.62 -0.06 4.67
C ARG A 512 3.04 -1.15 5.56
N GLN A 513 1.78 -1.53 5.32
CA GLN A 513 1.06 -2.49 6.14
C GLN A 513 1.69 -3.91 6.06
N LEU A 514 2.22 -4.28 4.89
CA LEU A 514 2.98 -5.52 4.68
C LEU A 514 4.31 -5.51 5.44
N CYS A 515 5.15 -4.47 5.28
CA CYS A 515 6.40 -4.38 6.04
C CYS A 515 6.15 -4.37 7.56
N GLN A 516 5.08 -3.70 8.03
CA GLN A 516 4.67 -3.75 9.44
C GLN A 516 4.29 -5.17 9.89
N TYR A 517 3.55 -5.93 9.09
CA TYR A 517 3.25 -7.34 9.38
C TYR A 517 4.53 -8.16 9.50
N MET A 518 5.39 -8.13 8.48
CA MET A 518 6.63 -8.94 8.47
C MET A 518 7.54 -8.60 9.65
N LYS A 519 7.66 -7.32 9.99
CA LYS A 519 8.43 -6.83 11.15
C LYS A 519 7.84 -7.31 12.49
N VAL A 520 6.53 -7.24 12.67
CA VAL A 520 5.83 -7.77 13.86
C VAL A 520 5.99 -9.29 13.98
N ARG A 521 5.97 -10.02 12.87
CA ARG A 521 6.16 -11.49 12.82
C ARG A 521 7.63 -11.93 12.78
N ARG A 522 8.58 -10.99 12.74
CA ARG A 522 10.04 -11.23 12.60
C ARG A 522 10.43 -12.03 11.34
N VAL A 523 9.69 -11.84 10.25
CA VAL A 523 9.95 -12.46 8.95
C VAL A 523 10.94 -11.59 8.17
N THR A 524 12.15 -12.09 7.94
CA THR A 524 13.10 -11.50 6.99
C THR A 524 12.76 -11.90 5.56
N PRO A 525 13.05 -11.08 4.53
CA PRO A 525 12.95 -11.48 3.14
C PRO A 525 13.72 -12.77 2.85
N ASN A 526 13.20 -13.57 1.94
CA ASN A 526 13.91 -14.70 1.34
C ASN A 526 15.17 -14.24 0.58
N PRO A 527 16.10 -15.16 0.26
CA PRO A 527 17.16 -14.92 -0.72
C PRO A 527 16.58 -14.43 -2.06
N ALA A 528 17.28 -13.49 -2.71
CA ALA A 528 16.86 -12.94 -3.99
C ALA A 528 16.76 -14.03 -5.08
N LEU A 529 15.62 -14.07 -5.78
CA LEU A 529 15.44 -14.99 -6.91
C LEU A 529 16.37 -14.61 -8.09
N PRO A 530 16.89 -15.59 -8.85
CA PRO A 530 17.71 -15.32 -10.02
C PRO A 530 16.88 -14.69 -11.16
N PRO A 531 17.46 -13.81 -12.00
CA PRO A 531 16.78 -13.27 -13.18
C PRO A 531 16.34 -14.37 -14.14
N THR A 532 15.04 -14.45 -14.39
CA THR A 532 14.41 -15.44 -15.27
C THR A 532 14.21 -14.93 -16.70
N TYR A 533 14.06 -13.61 -16.88
CA TYR A 533 13.75 -12.96 -18.16
C TYR A 533 12.59 -13.63 -18.94
N HIS A 534 11.52 -14.02 -18.22
CA HIS A 534 10.32 -14.57 -18.86
C HIS A 534 9.76 -13.61 -19.92
N LEU A 535 9.18 -14.17 -20.99
CA LEU A 535 8.71 -13.41 -22.14
C LEU A 535 7.33 -12.81 -21.87
N PHE A 536 7.28 -11.48 -21.73
CA PHE A 536 6.04 -10.73 -21.52
C PHE A 536 5.35 -10.36 -22.83
N SER A 537 4.02 -10.26 -22.77
CA SER A 537 3.22 -9.63 -23.82
C SER A 537 3.18 -8.12 -23.63
N GLU A 538 3.10 -7.35 -24.73
CA GLU A 538 2.85 -5.91 -24.70
C GLU A 538 1.55 -5.60 -23.91
N PRO A 539 1.52 -4.59 -23.02
CA PRO A 539 0.32 -4.20 -22.30
C PRO A 539 -0.83 -3.88 -23.26
N THR A 540 -2.00 -4.48 -23.03
CA THR A 540 -3.19 -4.26 -23.86
C THR A 540 -3.90 -2.95 -23.51
N GLY A 541 -3.24 -1.82 -23.81
CA GLY A 541 -3.75 -0.47 -23.56
C GLY A 541 -5.20 -0.27 -24.03
N ASP A 542 -5.98 0.45 -23.22
CA ASP A 542 -7.44 0.37 -23.08
C ASP A 542 -8.26 0.13 -24.35
N LYS A 543 -8.49 -1.14 -24.65
CA LYS A 543 -9.49 -1.60 -25.65
C LYS A 543 -10.88 -1.84 -25.04
N PHE A 544 -11.09 -1.46 -23.79
CA PHE A 544 -12.40 -1.50 -23.11
C PHE A 544 -13.46 -0.59 -23.75
N HIS A 545 -13.07 0.35 -24.63
CA HIS A 545 -13.99 1.17 -25.42
C HIS A 545 -13.79 0.97 -26.93
N ARG A 546 -14.17 -0.21 -27.45
CA ARG A 546 -14.79 -0.49 -28.77
C ARG A 546 -14.64 -1.97 -29.17
N LYS A 547 -15.51 -2.85 -28.66
CA LYS A 547 -15.96 -4.00 -29.46
C LYS A 547 -17.18 -3.54 -30.27
N ALA A 548 -17.02 -3.45 -31.58
CA ALA A 548 -18.14 -3.17 -32.47
C ALA A 548 -19.13 -4.34 -32.45
N THR A 549 -20.43 -4.05 -32.44
CA THR A 549 -21.49 -5.06 -32.51
C THR A 549 -21.35 -5.91 -33.78
N PRO A 550 -21.46 -7.25 -33.71
CA PRO A 550 -21.57 -8.07 -34.91
C PRO A 550 -22.76 -7.61 -35.75
N LYS A 551 -22.54 -7.34 -37.05
CA LYS A 551 -23.66 -7.14 -37.98
C LYS A 551 -24.36 -8.49 -38.19
N PRO A 552 -25.70 -8.53 -38.26
CA PRO A 552 -26.41 -9.77 -38.58
C PRO A 552 -26.02 -10.24 -39.98
N HIS A 553 -25.51 -11.47 -40.09
CA HIS A 553 -25.23 -12.07 -41.39
C HIS A 553 -26.55 -12.28 -42.15
N ARG A 554 -26.61 -11.79 -43.39
CA ARG A 554 -27.61 -12.29 -44.35
C ARG A 554 -27.32 -13.77 -44.62
N ARG A 555 -28.38 -14.57 -44.73
CA ARG A 555 -28.31 -15.88 -45.37
C ARG A 555 -28.21 -15.64 -46.88
N ASP A 556 -27.23 -16.28 -47.51
CA ASP A 556 -27.25 -16.59 -48.94
C ASP A 556 -26.85 -18.07 -49.09
N SER A 557 -27.37 -18.73 -50.13
CA SER A 557 -27.53 -20.18 -50.18
C SER A 557 -26.58 -20.89 -51.15
N ASN A 558 -26.34 -22.18 -50.87
CA ASN A 558 -25.83 -23.22 -51.76
C ASN A 558 -24.40 -23.06 -52.31
N LYS A 559 -23.52 -23.98 -51.89
CA LYS A 559 -23.15 -25.12 -52.76
C LYS A 559 -22.50 -26.25 -51.95
N GLU A 560 -22.87 -27.48 -52.29
CA GLU A 560 -22.23 -28.69 -51.79
C GLU A 560 -20.95 -28.99 -52.58
N VAL A 561 -19.93 -29.51 -51.91
CA VAL A 561 -18.86 -30.31 -52.53
C VAL A 561 -18.55 -31.46 -51.57
N ILE A 562 -18.68 -32.69 -52.07
CA ILE A 562 -18.38 -33.93 -51.34
C ILE A 562 -16.90 -34.26 -51.51
N ASN A 563 -16.24 -34.80 -50.48
CA ASN A 563 -15.08 -35.66 -50.67
C ASN A 563 -14.91 -36.65 -49.49
N HIS A 564 -14.33 -37.82 -49.76
CA HIS A 564 -14.29 -38.98 -48.85
C HIS A 564 -12.88 -39.24 -48.26
N SER A 565 -12.85 -39.75 -47.02
CA SER A 565 -11.86 -40.68 -46.44
C SER A 565 -10.37 -40.23 -46.32
N GLN A 566 -9.50 -40.79 -45.45
CA GLN A 566 -9.60 -41.94 -44.55
C GLN A 566 -8.66 -41.82 -43.31
N ASP A 567 -8.81 -42.76 -42.36
CA ASP A 567 -7.83 -43.26 -41.36
C ASP A 567 -7.25 -42.38 -40.22
N ASN A 568 -7.83 -42.56 -39.02
CA ASN A 568 -7.28 -43.21 -37.80
C ASN A 568 -5.79 -43.04 -37.34
N PRO A 569 -5.43 -43.34 -36.06
CA PRO A 569 -6.26 -43.63 -34.88
C PRO A 569 -5.88 -42.83 -33.59
N ALA A 570 -6.64 -43.03 -32.51
CA ALA A 570 -6.41 -42.42 -31.19
C ALA A 570 -5.35 -43.16 -30.33
N LYS A 571 -4.90 -42.51 -29.25
CA LYS A 571 -4.22 -43.14 -28.10
C LYS A 571 -4.91 -42.75 -26.79
N LEU A 572 -4.99 -43.72 -25.87
CA LEU A 572 -5.54 -43.60 -24.52
C LEU A 572 -4.47 -43.96 -23.47
N PHE A 573 -4.89 -44.14 -22.21
CA PHE A 573 -4.14 -44.54 -21.00
C PHE A 573 -3.55 -43.39 -20.14
N PRO A 574 -3.50 -43.56 -18.81
CA PRO A 574 -4.69 -43.78 -17.96
C PRO A 574 -4.70 -42.87 -16.70
N MET A 575 -5.82 -42.85 -15.96
CA MET A 575 -5.82 -42.36 -14.57
C MET A 575 -5.49 -43.50 -13.59
N ASP A 576 -4.82 -43.13 -12.49
CA ASP A 576 -4.49 -44.01 -11.38
C ASP A 576 -5.67 -44.13 -10.37
N THR A 577 -5.78 -45.26 -9.67
CA THR A 577 -6.90 -45.62 -8.80
C THR A 577 -6.44 -46.19 -7.47
N SER A 578 -6.51 -45.40 -6.40
CA SER A 578 -6.26 -45.87 -5.04
C SER A 578 -7.08 -45.11 -3.99
N LYS A 579 -8.27 -45.63 -3.67
CA LYS A 579 -8.96 -45.38 -2.38
C LYS A 579 -9.65 -46.66 -1.90
N GLU A 580 -9.34 -47.04 -0.67
CA GLU A 580 -9.85 -48.25 -0.04
C GLU A 580 -11.26 -48.06 0.53
N VAL A 581 -11.93 -49.19 0.80
CA VAL A 581 -13.28 -49.22 1.35
C VAL A 581 -13.23 -49.40 2.86
N ILE A 582 -13.81 -48.45 3.61
CA ILE A 582 -14.38 -48.72 4.93
C ILE A 582 -15.82 -48.24 4.91
N ASN A 583 -16.74 -49.10 5.35
CA ASN A 583 -18.18 -48.92 5.24
C ASN A 583 -18.83 -49.16 6.60
N HIS A 584 -19.53 -48.16 7.15
CA HIS A 584 -20.36 -48.34 8.35
C HIS A 584 -21.65 -47.51 8.30
N SER A 585 -22.66 -48.14 7.70
CA SER A 585 -24.00 -48.30 8.30
C SER A 585 -24.48 -47.24 9.30
N GLN A 586 -25.36 -46.35 8.86
CA GLN A 586 -26.46 -45.87 9.70
C GLN A 586 -27.78 -45.99 8.94
N ALA A 587 -28.80 -46.49 9.63
CA ALA A 587 -30.18 -46.47 9.18
C ALA A 587 -31.09 -46.24 10.39
N ASN A 588 -31.89 -45.18 10.36
CA ASN A 588 -33.33 -45.35 10.53
C ASN A 588 -34.13 -44.13 10.10
N GLN A 589 -35.40 -44.38 9.84
CA GLN A 589 -36.40 -43.43 9.35
C GLN A 589 -37.01 -42.65 10.52
N ALA A 590 -37.34 -41.38 10.31
CA ALA A 590 -38.64 -40.82 10.72
C ALA A 590 -38.88 -39.44 10.06
N ASN A 591 -40.05 -39.32 9.42
CA ASN A 591 -40.70 -38.06 9.06
C ASN A 591 -42.18 -38.27 9.41
N PRO A 592 -42.90 -37.25 9.93
CA PRO A 592 -44.06 -36.85 9.13
C PRO A 592 -44.49 -35.38 9.21
N ALA A 593 -45.08 -34.95 8.08
CA ALA A 593 -46.26 -34.10 7.95
C ALA A 593 -46.23 -32.60 8.29
N LYS A 594 -46.64 -31.79 7.30
CA LYS A 594 -47.20 -30.44 7.44
C LYS A 594 -48.65 -30.49 7.96
N PRO A 595 -49.23 -29.32 8.30
CA PRO A 595 -50.43 -28.94 7.54
C PRO A 595 -50.46 -27.47 7.05
N HIS A 596 -51.29 -27.20 6.04
CA HIS A 596 -51.72 -25.86 5.59
C HIS A 596 -53.23 -25.70 5.87
N PRO A 597 -53.69 -24.48 6.19
CA PRO A 597 -54.68 -23.77 5.34
C PRO A 597 -54.10 -22.40 4.88
N LYS A 598 -54.35 -21.86 3.68
CA LYS A 598 -55.59 -21.46 2.97
C LYS A 598 -56.23 -20.13 3.42
N ASP A 599 -56.01 -19.13 2.56
CA ASP A 599 -56.96 -18.15 2.00
C ASP A 599 -57.85 -17.28 2.92
N THR A 600 -57.78 -15.95 2.72
CA THR A 600 -58.99 -15.11 2.61
C THR A 600 -58.73 -13.80 1.84
N ASN A 601 -59.72 -13.32 1.10
CA ASN A 601 -59.66 -12.10 0.26
C ASN A 601 -60.32 -10.89 0.95
N LYS A 602 -59.73 -9.69 0.76
CA LYS A 602 -60.37 -8.37 0.46
C LYS A 602 -59.43 -7.20 0.82
N ALA A 603 -59.59 -5.96 0.33
CA ALA A 603 -59.99 -5.44 -0.99
C ALA A 603 -59.98 -3.89 -0.91
N ILE A 604 -59.37 -3.23 -1.90
CA ILE A 604 -59.73 -1.90 -2.44
C ILE A 604 -59.94 -0.74 -1.44
N ASN A 605 -59.10 0.31 -1.54
CA ASN A 605 -59.68 1.64 -1.75
C ASN A 605 -58.78 2.58 -2.57
N ASN A 606 -59.40 3.50 -3.31
CA ASN A 606 -58.75 4.46 -4.21
C ASN A 606 -58.89 5.90 -3.68
N SER A 607 -57.86 6.73 -3.86
CA SER A 607 -58.06 8.18 -4.01
C SER A 607 -56.94 8.79 -4.86
N ARG A 608 -57.31 9.47 -5.95
CA ARG A 608 -56.40 10.08 -6.93
C ARG A 608 -56.73 11.56 -7.05
N ALA A 609 -55.77 12.46 -6.82
CA ALA A 609 -55.99 13.90 -6.88
C ALA A 609 -54.84 14.66 -7.56
N THR A 610 -55.21 15.39 -8.61
CA THR A 610 -54.49 16.45 -9.36
C THR A 610 -55.59 17.32 -10.01
N PRO A 611 -55.34 18.50 -10.65
CA PRO A 611 -54.06 19.14 -10.96
C PRO A 611 -53.98 20.66 -10.62
N ALA A 612 -52.82 21.28 -10.91
CA ALA A 612 -52.71 22.71 -11.21
C ALA A 612 -51.60 22.96 -12.27
N LYS A 613 -51.70 24.06 -13.02
CA LYS A 613 -50.72 24.52 -14.03
C LYS A 613 -50.28 25.95 -13.69
N LEU A 614 -49.10 26.40 -14.15
CA LEU A 614 -48.90 27.64 -14.96
C LEU A 614 -47.41 28.00 -15.17
N PHE A 615 -46.87 27.62 -16.34
CA PHE A 615 -46.09 28.42 -17.34
C PHE A 615 -44.92 29.39 -16.96
N PRO A 616 -44.09 29.84 -17.94
CA PRO A 616 -42.66 30.10 -17.69
C PRO A 616 -42.07 31.42 -18.26
N MET A 617 -40.80 31.70 -17.93
CA MET A 617 -39.81 32.44 -18.74
C MET A 617 -38.40 31.90 -18.37
N GLY A 618 -37.36 31.90 -19.22
CA GLY A 618 -37.27 32.24 -20.64
C GLY A 618 -36.06 33.16 -20.93
N ILE A 619 -35.16 32.76 -21.87
CA ILE A 619 -34.09 33.60 -22.48
C ILE A 619 -32.94 33.97 -21.50
N SER A 620 -31.64 34.09 -21.86
CA SER A 620 -30.81 33.53 -22.94
C SER A 620 -29.31 33.61 -22.53
N LYS A 621 -28.43 32.89 -23.23
CA LYS A 621 -26.98 33.16 -23.27
C LYS A 621 -26.69 34.61 -23.73
N LYS A 622 -25.58 35.21 -23.27
CA LYS A 622 -24.39 35.47 -24.12
C LYS A 622 -23.20 36.16 -23.42
N ASP A 623 -22.02 35.62 -23.71
CA ASP A 623 -20.75 36.27 -24.10
C ASP A 623 -20.00 37.30 -23.21
N ILE A 624 -18.68 37.38 -23.49
CA ILE A 624 -17.72 38.47 -23.19
C ILE A 624 -17.24 38.61 -21.73
N SER A 625 -15.95 38.84 -21.44
CA SER A 625 -14.72 38.39 -22.12
C SER A 625 -13.50 38.48 -21.18
N ARG A 626 -12.35 38.05 -21.69
CA ARG A 626 -10.97 38.32 -21.20
C ARG A 626 -10.81 39.65 -20.45
N ASN A 627 -10.07 39.61 -19.34
CA ASN A 627 -8.71 40.14 -19.39
C ASN A 627 -7.78 39.52 -18.34
N GLN A 628 -6.56 39.25 -18.75
CA GLN A 628 -5.42 39.10 -17.85
C GLN A 628 -4.90 40.51 -17.51
N VAL A 629 -4.35 40.73 -16.32
CA VAL A 629 -3.03 41.39 -16.19
C VAL A 629 -2.42 41.11 -14.81
N THR A 630 -1.32 40.38 -14.90
CA THR A 630 -0.21 40.17 -13.97
C THR A 630 -0.01 41.07 -12.71
N ARG A 631 0.37 40.36 -11.64
CA ARG A 631 1.61 40.53 -10.82
C ARG A 631 1.63 41.40 -9.54
N ARG A 632 2.27 40.75 -8.55
CA ARG A 632 3.22 41.22 -7.51
C ARG A 632 2.70 41.58 -6.11
N ARG A 633 2.96 40.61 -5.21
CA ARG A 633 3.39 40.73 -3.80
C ARG A 633 3.79 42.15 -3.35
N ALA A 634 3.15 42.64 -2.29
CA ALA A 634 3.78 43.49 -1.28
C ALA A 634 3.21 43.17 0.11
N ASN A 635 4.12 42.96 1.07
CA ASN A 635 3.92 42.78 2.52
C ASN A 635 5.27 43.23 3.13
N PRO A 636 5.43 43.66 4.40
CA PRO A 636 4.42 43.80 5.47
C PRO A 636 4.47 45.15 6.24
N LYS A 637 3.57 45.36 7.22
CA LYS A 637 3.90 45.56 8.66
C LYS A 637 2.78 46.23 9.49
N VAL A 638 2.56 45.65 10.69
CA VAL A 638 2.30 46.31 11.99
C VAL A 638 1.23 47.40 12.08
N ILE A 639 0.11 47.04 12.74
CA ILE A 639 -0.53 47.87 13.80
C ILE A 639 -0.70 46.96 15.03
N ASN A 640 -0.72 47.54 16.23
CA ASN A 640 -0.72 46.83 17.52
C ASN A 640 -1.72 47.49 18.50
N LYS A 641 -2.13 46.76 19.56
CA LYS A 641 -3.18 47.08 20.57
C LYS A 641 -4.65 47.04 20.08
N ALA A 642 -5.65 46.81 20.94
CA ALA A 642 -5.75 46.09 22.23
C ALA A 642 -7.23 46.07 22.72
N ILE A 643 -7.56 45.21 23.70
CA ILE A 643 -8.77 45.29 24.58
C ILE A 643 -10.10 44.92 23.85
N ASN A 644 -11.10 44.23 24.42
CA ASN A 644 -11.43 43.97 25.83
C ASN A 644 -11.86 42.51 26.16
N ARG A 645 -12.04 42.27 27.47
CA ARG A 645 -12.46 41.03 28.15
C ARG A 645 -13.88 40.55 27.81
N SER A 646 -14.11 39.25 27.98
CA SER A 646 -15.26 38.73 28.73
C SER A 646 -14.82 37.56 29.61
N GLN A 647 -15.60 37.21 30.64
CA GLN A 647 -15.26 36.17 31.62
C GLN A 647 -16.29 35.03 31.58
N ALA A 648 -15.83 33.80 31.76
CA ALA A 648 -16.67 32.70 32.26
C ALA A 648 -15.80 31.71 33.04
N THR A 649 -16.23 31.38 34.26
CA THR A 649 -15.72 30.26 35.07
C THR A 649 -16.92 29.37 35.40
N PRO A 650 -16.71 28.08 35.63
CA PRO A 650 -17.16 27.57 36.93
C PRO A 650 -16.10 26.69 37.64
N ALA A 651 -16.31 26.48 38.94
CA ALA A 651 -15.33 25.89 39.84
C ALA A 651 -15.48 24.37 40.03
N ARG A 652 -14.49 23.77 40.71
CA ARG A 652 -14.47 22.37 41.17
C ARG A 652 -15.66 22.03 42.08
N ALA A 653 -16.09 20.77 42.02
CA ALA A 653 -16.59 20.04 43.19
C ALA A 653 -15.57 18.97 43.61
N HIS A 654 -15.58 18.58 44.89
CA HIS A 654 -14.66 17.57 45.45
C HIS A 654 -15.31 16.19 45.53
N LEU A 655 -14.49 15.15 45.45
CA LEU A 655 -14.68 13.95 46.28
C LEU A 655 -13.31 13.38 46.70
N LYS A 656 -13.13 13.16 48.00
CA LYS A 656 -12.04 12.38 48.58
C LYS A 656 -12.57 10.98 48.86
N VAL A 657 -11.82 9.95 48.52
CA VAL A 657 -11.89 8.64 49.19
C VAL A 657 -10.49 8.25 49.61
N ILE A 658 -10.36 7.61 50.78
CA ILE A 658 -9.10 7.22 51.38
C ILE A 658 -9.01 5.69 51.34
N SER A 659 -7.87 5.16 50.91
CA SER A 659 -7.37 3.89 51.41
C SER A 659 -5.87 4.00 51.70
N LYS A 660 -5.40 3.23 52.67
CA LYS A 660 -4.01 3.21 53.15
C LYS A 660 -3.53 1.76 53.18
N ALA A 661 -2.22 1.59 52.96
CA ALA A 661 -1.42 0.43 53.32
C ALA A 661 -1.83 -0.95 52.77
N ALA A 662 -0.90 -1.53 52.01
CA ALA A 662 -0.18 -2.70 52.53
C ALA A 662 1.29 -2.58 52.13
N THR A 663 2.21 -2.81 53.08
CA THR A 663 3.64 -2.89 52.82
C THR A 663 4.09 -4.29 53.21
N GLN A 664 4.73 -5.02 52.30
CA GLN A 664 5.46 -6.22 52.69
C GLN A 664 6.72 -6.38 51.84
N ARG A 665 7.83 -6.66 52.53
CA ARG A 665 9.09 -7.06 51.92
C ARG A 665 9.09 -8.57 51.70
N SER A 666 9.80 -9.01 50.68
CA SER A 666 10.47 -10.31 50.68
C SER A 666 11.79 -10.16 49.93
N GLU A 667 12.86 -9.91 50.68
CA GLU A 667 14.20 -10.29 50.23
C GLU A 667 14.30 -11.80 50.44
N ASP A 668 14.78 -12.58 49.46
CA ASP A 668 15.79 -13.60 49.79
C ASP A 668 16.57 -14.21 48.60
N THR A 669 17.81 -14.61 48.93
CA THR A 669 18.75 -15.54 48.27
C THR A 669 18.80 -15.74 46.74
N LEU A 670 19.95 -15.33 46.19
CA LEU A 670 20.87 -16.08 45.32
C LEU A 670 20.39 -17.35 44.58
N GLY A 671 20.59 -17.37 43.26
CA GLY A 671 20.78 -18.58 42.45
C GLY A 671 21.82 -18.37 41.35
N LYS A 672 23.02 -18.94 41.48
CA LYS A 672 24.07 -18.89 40.44
C LYS A 672 23.91 -20.07 39.48
N ALA A 673 23.96 -19.80 38.18
CA ALA A 673 24.24 -20.80 37.14
C ALA A 673 25.15 -20.17 36.06
N HIS A 674 26.09 -20.96 35.54
CA HIS A 674 27.00 -20.57 34.45
C HIS A 674 26.77 -21.51 33.24
N PRO A 675 27.29 -21.19 32.04
CA PRO A 675 26.77 -21.73 30.79
C PRO A 675 27.23 -23.16 30.48
N MET A 676 26.51 -23.80 29.57
CA MET A 676 26.92 -25.01 28.85
C MET A 676 26.93 -24.74 27.35
N GLU A 677 28.11 -24.76 26.75
CA GLU A 677 28.24 -24.99 25.31
C GLU A 677 28.13 -26.49 25.03
N ARG A 678 27.43 -26.87 23.93
CA ARG A 678 27.94 -27.82 22.91
C ARG A 678 26.92 -28.08 21.79
N LEU A 679 27.25 -27.58 20.60
CA LEU A 679 27.61 -28.37 19.42
C LEU A 679 26.92 -29.74 19.16
N LEU A 680 26.58 -29.94 17.88
CA LEU A 680 26.24 -31.19 17.17
C LEU A 680 24.78 -31.68 17.22
N SER A 681 23.97 -31.21 16.27
CA SER A 681 23.51 -32.02 15.11
C SER A 681 23.32 -31.11 13.90
#